data_AF-A0A318U5K4-F1
#
_entry.id   AF-A0A318U5K4-F1
#
_cell.length_a   1.000
_cell.length_b   1.000
_cell.length_c   1.000
_cell.angle_alpha   90.00
_cell.angle_beta   90.00
_cell.angle_gamma   90.00
#
_symmetry.space_group_name_H-M   'P 1'
#
loop_
_entity.id
_entity.type
_entity.pdbx_description
1 polymer ?
#
loop_
_entity_poly.entity_id
_entity_poly.type
_entity_poly.pdbx_seq_one_letter_code
_entity_poly.pdbx_strand_id
1 'polypeptide(L)'
;MPSKIKKGLIATGIVAAVIAVPAALTLIPYSIQKSAFNKIIAKNNELIEQYKKSEQEFLVKYNEKRKRISETKNEIAALEDEYNEKINQENPNQEEIKGLQEQIAKSKEKIQKLENEYQEGIFKFVLPSLEKLAREGNSKHTEDIIKYTALYIVNKHKQFNTKLEDLGKSVDLYYPKEEEATRISRFYQGWINELNKISKINLNVTSTAWVSGLKYEWEIAKDIYASELRLIGVFLEWGIPSAYPANIFYGTFNKFVGDKAEKVQRNLEEGIEKGIILSKVVIKNNIRGFLTAFYQDELLNFLRSRENEKTVLDIIKSSTKVDPKTKAFHEFYVTKYYQASKHGLGENIKELKILKENSINEVEDTIEILNQNRRIQKIYGLGLTKKDLDARDVGLSGMPIQGKKEQGQRLYDTILKLSTTSNYSSQEVFDSGYETTKTALKNMEIAAKAVAKLITGEDSGAWEPTIQYNPKGVSGKRVNNVQLKIRDEEGNINLSEFNKWMNQEQFFFGREGKEYYNQDKRNELLNDPNLKESIANLDKLGYAHLKDSKDPYGTITNEQFYLGALEGFKAYQQFRKTTIDEGFSYFPKQVPNYGITIYEFKDREKSGVGAYNGERQSEANTFGSFIFNADPYYGLPKWSVTSFANHESVMGHHNQIYYAEKFLKTINGQTIGNIFNYTSYIEGWALFMEWFGIEAGLYGEPDFENKDYYASPKDFTKAKGITSFIKAKKVEDVTKDETKQMKELHGGVYWNLVASVKKINNEKEHTLKAAELTNILQYYGALNEAQLRNMRRAVDTAYHGNVKGEADLPKNPSISDIRNFLKNNSALGIGDITAESKRYLNLPGQSTSYNAGKEEMLNLYDKVRKSKNLSRKDFVSNKENIKEFLNLMLETGALPLDALKEITELHYNL
;
A
#
# COMPACT_ATOMS: atom_id res chain seq x y z
N MET A 1 -13.07 -56.75 -42.36
CA MET A 1 -14.11 -56.65 -43.42
C MET A 1 -15.04 -55.48 -43.11
N PRO A 2 -15.45 -54.66 -44.09
CA PRO A 2 -15.87 -53.28 -43.86
C PRO A 2 -17.40 -53.09 -43.94
N SER A 3 -17.93 -52.03 -43.29
CA SER A 3 -18.81 -51.02 -43.92
C SER A 3 -19.71 -50.29 -42.92
N LYS A 4 -19.68 -48.94 -42.97
CA LYS A 4 -20.79 -48.03 -43.33
C LYS A 4 -20.66 -46.65 -42.64
N ILE A 5 -20.06 -45.70 -43.38
CA ILE A 5 -20.67 -44.43 -43.86
C ILE A 5 -21.80 -43.87 -42.94
N LYS A 6 -21.79 -42.64 -42.39
CA LYS A 6 -22.01 -41.34 -43.07
C LYS A 6 -22.02 -40.16 -42.07
N LYS A 7 -21.56 -38.99 -42.56
CA LYS A 7 -21.97 -37.59 -42.28
C LYS A 7 -21.62 -36.93 -40.93
N GLY A 8 -20.57 -36.10 -40.98
CA GLY A 8 -20.74 -34.65 -41.18
C GLY A 8 -20.62 -33.78 -39.92
N LEU A 9 -19.66 -32.85 -39.90
CA LEU A 9 -19.85 -31.57 -39.22
C LEU A 9 -18.94 -30.48 -39.82
N ILE A 10 -19.53 -29.28 -39.83
CA ILE A 10 -19.07 -28.01 -40.38
C ILE A 10 -18.10 -27.33 -39.40
N ALA A 11 -17.22 -26.52 -39.99
CA ALA A 11 -16.15 -25.73 -39.40
C ALA A 11 -16.58 -24.72 -38.33
N THR A 12 -15.70 -24.52 -37.34
CA THR A 12 -15.40 -23.21 -36.74
C THR A 12 -13.98 -23.18 -36.15
N GLY A 13 -13.13 -22.34 -36.74
CA GLY A 13 -12.38 -21.27 -36.05
C GLY A 13 -11.27 -21.67 -35.07
N ILE A 14 -10.03 -21.56 -35.55
CA ILE A 14 -8.77 -21.90 -34.89
C ILE A 14 -8.46 -20.98 -33.70
N VAL A 15 -8.17 -21.61 -32.55
CA VAL A 15 -7.50 -21.07 -31.36
C VAL A 15 -6.02 -21.47 -31.41
N ALA A 16 -5.15 -20.54 -31.00
CA ALA A 16 -3.77 -20.65 -30.51
C ALA A 16 -2.94 -21.92 -30.84
N ALA A 17 -1.78 -21.70 -31.48
CA ALA A 17 -0.60 -22.54 -31.28
C ALA A 17 0.69 -21.77 -31.62
N VAL A 18 1.44 -21.35 -30.59
CA VAL A 18 2.89 -21.16 -30.67
C VAL A 18 3.49 -22.15 -29.69
N ILE A 19 3.81 -23.35 -30.18
CA ILE A 19 4.77 -24.28 -29.58
C ILE A 19 5.54 -24.91 -30.75
N ALA A 20 6.85 -25.06 -30.55
CA ALA A 20 7.85 -25.48 -31.51
C ALA A 20 7.42 -26.61 -32.47
N VAL A 21 7.64 -26.38 -33.76
CA VAL A 21 7.76 -27.45 -34.77
C VAL A 21 9.16 -27.34 -35.39
N PRO A 22 10.14 -28.15 -34.97
CA PRO A 22 11.18 -28.57 -35.90
C PRO A 22 10.59 -29.71 -36.75
N ALA A 23 10.61 -29.54 -38.08
CA ALA A 23 10.32 -30.54 -39.11
C ALA A 23 8.89 -30.67 -39.70
N ALA A 24 8.15 -29.56 -39.88
CA ALA A 24 7.04 -29.53 -40.86
C ALA A 24 7.01 -28.27 -41.77
N LEU A 25 8.08 -27.46 -41.80
CA LEU A 25 8.18 -26.26 -42.64
C LEU A 25 9.07 -26.44 -43.89
N THR A 26 9.54 -27.65 -44.18
CA THR A 26 10.47 -27.94 -45.28
C THR A 26 9.81 -28.19 -46.65
N LEU A 27 8.51 -27.94 -46.83
CA LEU A 27 7.80 -28.19 -48.09
C LEU A 27 7.10 -26.97 -48.72
N ILE A 28 7.44 -25.75 -48.33
CA ILE A 28 7.03 -24.54 -49.07
C ILE A 28 8.23 -24.08 -49.91
N PRO A 29 8.13 -24.05 -51.26
CA PRO A 29 9.17 -23.52 -52.13
C PRO A 29 9.62 -22.12 -51.69
N TYR A 30 10.94 -21.89 -51.69
CA TYR A 30 11.56 -20.60 -51.32
C TYR A 30 10.94 -19.40 -52.06
N SER A 31 10.51 -19.60 -53.31
CA SER A 31 9.81 -18.60 -54.13
C SER A 31 8.45 -18.18 -53.54
N ILE A 32 7.71 -19.11 -52.93
CA ILE A 32 6.42 -18.86 -52.28
C ILE A 32 6.62 -18.14 -50.94
N GLN A 33 7.63 -18.53 -50.15
CA GLN A 33 8.00 -17.83 -48.92
C GLN A 33 8.45 -16.38 -49.20
N LYS A 34 9.29 -16.18 -50.22
CA LYS A 34 9.74 -14.86 -50.67
C LYS A 34 8.59 -14.00 -51.21
N SER A 35 7.64 -14.60 -51.94
CA SER A 35 6.45 -13.90 -52.43
C SER A 35 5.53 -13.46 -51.29
N ALA A 36 5.28 -14.32 -50.30
CA ALA A 36 4.49 -13.99 -49.11
C ALA A 36 5.14 -12.89 -48.27
N PHE A 37 6.45 -12.97 -48.06
CA PHE A 37 7.24 -11.95 -47.37
C PHE A 37 7.16 -10.58 -48.06
N ASN A 38 7.35 -10.54 -49.39
CA ASN A 38 7.24 -9.30 -50.17
C ASN A 38 5.83 -8.69 -50.11
N LYS A 39 4.78 -9.51 -50.07
CA LYS A 39 3.40 -9.02 -49.91
C LYS A 39 3.18 -8.35 -48.55
N ILE A 40 3.75 -8.89 -47.48
CA ILE A 40 3.64 -8.29 -46.14
C ILE A 40 4.37 -6.95 -46.07
N ILE A 41 5.58 -6.85 -46.62
CA ILE A 41 6.33 -5.59 -46.70
C ILE A 41 5.56 -4.56 -47.54
N ALA A 42 5.05 -4.96 -48.70
CA ALA A 42 4.24 -4.07 -49.54
C ALA A 42 3.02 -3.53 -48.79
N LYS A 43 2.33 -4.40 -48.04
CA LYS A 43 1.19 -4.01 -47.20
C LYS A 43 1.60 -3.03 -46.09
N ASN A 44 2.70 -3.29 -45.38
CA ASN A 44 3.22 -2.37 -44.36
C ASN A 44 3.53 -1.00 -44.96
N ASN A 45 4.23 -0.95 -46.09
CA ASN A 45 4.56 0.29 -46.78
C ASN A 45 3.31 1.06 -47.21
N GLU A 46 2.30 0.37 -47.74
CA GLU A 46 1.02 0.98 -48.10
C GLU A 46 0.34 1.63 -46.88
N LEU A 47 0.26 0.92 -45.76
CA LEU A 47 -0.33 1.44 -44.52
C LEU A 47 0.44 2.66 -43.99
N ILE A 48 1.77 2.63 -44.05
CA ILE A 48 2.63 3.75 -43.62
C ILE A 48 2.43 4.96 -44.53
N GLU A 49 2.37 4.79 -45.85
CA GLU A 49 2.12 5.89 -46.78
C GLU A 49 0.71 6.48 -46.61
N GLN A 50 -0.30 5.64 -46.32
CA GLN A 50 -1.64 6.13 -45.94
C GLN A 50 -1.58 7.00 -44.69
N TYR A 51 -0.83 6.58 -43.66
CA TYR A 51 -0.62 7.40 -42.47
C TYR A 51 0.08 8.72 -42.78
N LYS A 52 1.22 8.69 -43.49
CA LYS A 52 1.97 9.90 -43.84
C LYS A 52 1.10 10.88 -44.62
N LYS A 53 0.31 10.41 -45.57
CA LYS A 53 -0.64 11.25 -46.30
C LYS A 53 -1.65 11.90 -45.36
N SER A 54 -2.23 11.12 -44.46
CA SER A 54 -3.21 11.60 -43.47
C SER A 54 -2.61 12.64 -42.51
N GLU A 55 -1.38 12.40 -42.07
CA GLU A 55 -0.60 13.33 -41.23
C GLU A 55 -0.28 14.63 -41.98
N GLN A 56 0.14 14.56 -43.25
CA GLN A 56 0.37 15.75 -44.07
C GLN A 56 -0.90 16.56 -44.28
N GLU A 57 -2.02 15.91 -44.59
CA GLU A 57 -3.32 16.58 -44.72
C GLU A 57 -3.75 17.27 -43.42
N PHE A 58 -3.51 16.63 -42.28
CA PHE A 58 -3.73 17.23 -40.97
C PHE A 58 -2.82 18.44 -40.74
N LEU A 59 -1.52 18.31 -40.98
CA LEU A 59 -0.55 19.39 -40.79
C LEU A 59 -0.91 20.60 -41.65
N VAL A 60 -1.24 20.42 -42.92
CA VAL A 60 -1.67 21.53 -43.80
C VAL A 60 -2.88 22.28 -43.23
N LYS A 61 -3.87 21.57 -42.68
CA LYS A 61 -5.09 22.18 -42.13
C LYS A 61 -4.93 22.81 -40.74
N TYR A 62 -3.98 22.31 -39.95
CA TYR A 62 -3.84 22.67 -38.54
C TYR A 62 -2.52 23.38 -38.21
N ASN A 63 -1.67 23.69 -39.20
CA ASN A 63 -0.39 24.37 -39.00
C ASN A 63 -0.56 25.73 -38.32
N GLU A 64 -1.53 26.53 -38.75
CA GLU A 64 -1.82 27.83 -38.14
C GLU A 64 -2.25 27.68 -36.68
N LYS A 65 -3.10 26.69 -36.37
CA LYS A 65 -3.50 26.39 -34.98
C LYS A 65 -2.30 25.97 -34.14
N ARG A 66 -1.43 25.11 -34.65
CA ARG A 66 -0.19 24.71 -33.97
C ARG A 66 0.70 25.92 -33.67
N LYS A 67 0.86 26.81 -34.63
CA LYS A 67 1.61 28.06 -34.45
C LYS A 67 0.96 28.92 -33.35
N ARG A 68 -0.37 29.07 -33.39
CA ARG A 68 -1.12 29.85 -32.39
C ARG A 68 -1.04 29.27 -30.98
N ILE A 69 -1.06 27.94 -30.84
CA ILE A 69 -0.82 27.25 -29.57
C ILE A 69 0.57 27.62 -29.05
N SER A 70 1.61 27.51 -29.90
CA SER A 70 2.99 27.86 -29.50
C SER A 70 3.13 29.32 -29.09
N GLU A 71 2.54 30.25 -29.84
CA GLU A 71 2.52 31.68 -29.52
C GLU A 71 1.86 31.91 -28.16
N THR A 72 0.67 31.33 -27.92
CA THR A 72 -0.02 31.51 -26.64
C THR A 72 0.67 30.79 -25.47
N LYS A 73 1.44 29.72 -25.66
CA LYS A 73 2.32 29.17 -24.60
C LYS A 73 3.39 30.17 -24.19
N ASN A 74 4.02 30.83 -25.17
CA ASN A 74 5.02 31.85 -24.90
C ASN A 74 4.40 33.07 -24.22
N GLU A 75 3.19 33.48 -24.61
CA GLU A 75 2.41 34.53 -23.94
C GLU A 75 2.16 34.18 -22.46
N ILE A 76 1.72 32.94 -22.17
CA ILE A 76 1.48 32.48 -20.80
C ILE A 76 2.77 32.46 -19.98
N ALA A 77 3.87 31.94 -20.54
CA ALA A 77 5.16 31.89 -19.84
C ALA A 77 5.64 33.29 -19.47
N ALA A 78 5.57 34.25 -20.39
CA ALA A 78 5.94 35.64 -20.12
C ALA A 78 5.05 36.27 -19.03
N LEU A 79 3.74 36.01 -19.04
CA LEU A 79 2.82 36.48 -17.99
C LEU A 79 3.09 35.82 -16.64
N GLU A 80 3.45 34.54 -16.61
CA GLU A 80 3.82 33.82 -15.38
C GLU A 80 5.15 34.32 -14.81
N ASP A 81 6.13 34.64 -15.66
CA ASP A 81 7.38 35.28 -15.25
C ASP A 81 7.12 36.66 -14.64
N GLU A 82 6.32 37.50 -15.32
CA GLU A 82 5.92 38.82 -14.79
C GLU A 82 5.15 38.71 -13.47
N TYR A 83 4.21 37.76 -13.38
CA TYR A 83 3.49 37.46 -12.14
C TYR A 83 4.45 37.08 -11.01
N ASN A 84 5.41 36.20 -11.27
CA ASN A 84 6.40 35.75 -10.29
C ASN A 84 7.33 36.90 -9.86
N GLU A 85 7.73 37.79 -10.76
CA GLU A 85 8.49 38.99 -10.40
C GLU A 85 7.69 39.90 -9.47
N LYS A 86 6.40 40.13 -9.76
CA LYS A 86 5.53 41.04 -9.00
C LYS A 86 5.21 40.54 -7.60
N ILE A 87 4.95 39.25 -7.42
CA ILE A 87 4.64 38.69 -6.09
C ILE A 87 5.84 38.69 -5.14
N ASN A 88 7.07 38.73 -5.67
CA ASN A 88 8.31 38.65 -4.90
C ASN A 88 8.88 40.04 -4.52
N GLN A 89 8.16 41.13 -4.80
CA GLN A 89 8.56 42.49 -4.41
C GLN A 89 8.28 42.77 -2.92
N GLU A 90 9.04 43.68 -2.30
CA GLU A 90 8.88 44.04 -0.88
C GLU A 90 7.49 44.63 -0.54
N ASN A 91 6.80 45.24 -1.52
CA ASN A 91 5.43 45.74 -1.39
C ASN A 91 4.61 45.46 -2.68
N PRO A 92 4.03 44.26 -2.84
CA PRO A 92 3.37 43.85 -4.07
C PRO A 92 2.05 44.59 -4.32
N ASN A 93 1.86 45.14 -5.53
CA ASN A 93 0.60 45.77 -5.94
C ASN A 93 -0.47 44.69 -6.23
N GLN A 94 -1.47 44.60 -5.35
CA GLN A 94 -2.51 43.57 -5.42
C GLN A 94 -3.43 43.70 -6.65
N GLU A 95 -3.65 44.91 -7.16
CA GLU A 95 -4.52 45.13 -8.33
C GLU A 95 -3.83 44.67 -9.62
N GLU A 96 -2.52 44.92 -9.73
CA GLU A 96 -1.69 44.46 -10.85
C GLU A 96 -1.54 42.92 -10.85
N ILE A 97 -1.30 42.32 -9.69
CA ILE A 97 -1.25 40.86 -9.51
C ILE A 97 -2.56 40.21 -9.95
N LYS A 98 -3.70 40.76 -9.51
CA LYS A 98 -5.02 40.26 -9.90
C LYS A 98 -5.23 40.39 -11.42
N GLY A 99 -4.83 41.50 -12.02
CA GLY A 99 -4.88 41.71 -13.47
C GLY A 99 -4.05 40.69 -14.25
N LEU A 100 -2.85 40.34 -13.78
CA LEU A 100 -2.01 39.30 -14.37
C LEU A 100 -2.64 37.91 -14.23
N GLN A 101 -3.19 37.58 -13.06
CA GLN A 101 -3.91 36.31 -12.85
C GLN A 101 -5.10 36.15 -13.81
N GLU A 102 -5.89 37.20 -14.01
CA GLU A 102 -7.01 37.19 -14.96
C GLU A 102 -6.53 37.01 -16.42
N GLN A 103 -5.44 37.66 -16.81
CA GLN A 103 -4.82 37.49 -18.13
C GLN A 103 -4.28 36.08 -18.34
N ILE A 104 -3.57 35.52 -17.36
CA ILE A 104 -3.08 34.14 -17.38
C ILE A 104 -4.26 33.17 -17.52
N ALA A 105 -5.32 33.35 -16.72
CA ALA A 105 -6.51 32.49 -16.77
C ALA A 105 -7.18 32.52 -18.15
N LYS A 106 -7.36 33.71 -18.73
CA LYS A 106 -7.95 33.88 -20.08
C LYS A 106 -7.08 33.26 -21.17
N SER A 107 -5.76 33.42 -21.09
CA SER A 107 -4.82 32.79 -22.02
C SER A 107 -4.82 31.27 -21.88
N LYS A 108 -4.92 30.74 -20.65
CA LYS A 108 -5.09 29.31 -20.35
C LYS A 108 -6.39 28.73 -20.92
N GLU A 109 -7.50 29.48 -20.87
CA GLU A 109 -8.75 29.06 -21.51
C GLU A 109 -8.64 29.04 -23.04
N LYS A 110 -8.05 30.09 -23.63
CA LYS A 110 -7.84 30.19 -25.09
C LYS A 110 -6.96 29.06 -25.61
N ILE A 111 -5.85 28.77 -24.93
CA ILE A 111 -4.96 27.68 -25.35
C ILE A 111 -5.64 26.33 -25.19
N GLN A 112 -6.39 26.09 -24.11
CA GLN A 112 -7.12 24.84 -23.92
C GLN A 112 -8.10 24.59 -25.08
N LYS A 113 -8.82 25.62 -25.52
CA LYS A 113 -9.70 25.52 -26.69
C LYS A 113 -8.94 25.15 -27.97
N LEU A 114 -7.82 25.83 -28.25
CA LEU A 114 -6.99 25.55 -29.42
C LEU A 114 -6.39 24.14 -29.38
N GLU A 115 -5.92 23.69 -28.22
CA GLU A 115 -5.40 22.34 -28.02
C GLU A 115 -6.49 21.29 -28.22
N ASN A 116 -7.71 21.51 -27.71
CA ASN A 116 -8.85 20.64 -27.95
C ASN A 116 -9.18 20.52 -29.44
N GLU A 117 -9.30 21.65 -30.15
CA GLU A 117 -9.54 21.65 -31.61
C GLU A 117 -8.43 20.95 -32.39
N TYR A 118 -7.18 21.12 -31.97
CA TYR A 118 -6.03 20.44 -32.59
C TYR A 118 -6.08 18.92 -32.36
N GLN A 119 -6.40 18.48 -31.13
CA GLN A 119 -6.58 17.06 -30.81
C GLN A 119 -7.76 16.44 -31.57
N GLU A 120 -8.89 17.14 -31.69
CA GLU A 120 -10.03 16.69 -32.51
C GLU A 120 -9.62 16.51 -33.98
N GLY A 121 -8.77 17.40 -34.50
CA GLY A 121 -8.17 17.24 -35.82
C GLY A 121 -7.35 15.95 -35.94
N ILE A 122 -6.53 15.63 -34.94
CA ILE A 122 -5.77 14.35 -34.90
C ILE A 122 -6.74 13.17 -34.91
N PHE A 123 -7.78 13.19 -34.07
CA PHE A 123 -8.78 12.12 -33.98
C PHE A 123 -9.53 11.91 -35.30
N LYS A 124 -9.79 12.98 -36.04
CA LYS A 124 -10.52 12.94 -37.30
C LYS A 124 -9.66 12.50 -38.49
N PHE A 125 -8.46 13.06 -38.62
CA PHE A 125 -7.64 12.90 -39.82
C PHE A 125 -6.58 11.82 -39.66
N VAL A 126 -5.90 11.76 -38.52
CA VAL A 126 -4.73 10.90 -38.33
C VAL A 126 -5.10 9.55 -37.72
N LEU A 127 -5.92 9.57 -36.67
CA LEU A 127 -6.24 8.37 -35.88
C LEU A 127 -6.80 7.19 -36.69
N PRO A 128 -7.65 7.37 -37.73
CA PRO A 128 -8.14 6.26 -38.55
C PRO A 128 -7.04 5.50 -39.31
N SER A 129 -6.02 6.21 -39.79
CA SER A 129 -4.87 5.60 -40.48
C SER A 129 -3.97 4.84 -39.50
N LEU A 130 -3.75 5.41 -38.31
CA LEU A 130 -3.04 4.78 -37.19
C LEU A 130 -3.76 3.51 -36.71
N GLU A 131 -5.09 3.52 -36.69
CA GLU A 131 -5.90 2.33 -36.35
C GLU A 131 -5.63 1.17 -37.30
N LYS A 132 -5.62 1.43 -38.61
CA LYS A 132 -5.30 0.40 -39.60
C LYS A 132 -3.89 -0.15 -39.39
N LEU A 133 -2.90 0.70 -39.15
CA LEU A 133 -1.53 0.28 -38.82
C LEU A 133 -1.49 -0.62 -37.59
N ALA A 134 -2.14 -0.22 -36.49
CA ALA A 134 -2.17 -0.98 -35.25
C ALA A 134 -2.84 -2.36 -35.40
N ARG A 135 -3.85 -2.47 -36.26
CA ARG A 135 -4.63 -3.70 -36.48
C ARG A 135 -4.03 -4.62 -37.53
N GLU A 136 -3.57 -4.06 -38.64
CA GLU A 136 -3.26 -4.81 -39.85
C GLU A 136 -1.78 -4.82 -40.21
N GLY A 137 -0.98 -3.95 -39.61
CA GLY A 137 0.46 -3.93 -39.79
C GLY A 137 1.12 -5.21 -39.25
N ASN A 138 2.38 -5.41 -39.61
CA ASN A 138 3.18 -6.53 -39.12
C ASN A 138 4.59 -6.06 -38.71
N SER A 139 4.78 -5.87 -37.40
CA SER A 139 6.04 -5.40 -36.80
C SER A 139 7.25 -6.31 -37.03
N LYS A 140 7.07 -7.61 -37.25
CA LYS A 140 8.18 -8.56 -37.47
C LYS A 140 9.02 -8.23 -38.70
N HIS A 141 8.51 -7.37 -39.58
CA HIS A 141 9.15 -6.99 -40.83
C HIS A 141 9.42 -5.48 -40.93
N THR A 142 8.93 -4.67 -39.98
CA THR A 142 9.10 -3.21 -40.00
C THR A 142 8.90 -2.61 -38.60
N GLU A 143 9.96 -2.08 -37.98
CA GLU A 143 9.90 -1.51 -36.62
C GLU A 143 8.98 -0.29 -36.49
N ASP A 144 8.80 0.48 -37.57
CA ASP A 144 7.90 1.64 -37.59
C ASP A 144 6.46 1.28 -37.20
N ILE A 145 6.02 0.05 -37.43
CA ILE A 145 4.68 -0.40 -37.02
C ILE A 145 4.50 -0.31 -35.50
N ILE A 146 5.53 -0.64 -34.71
CA ILE A 146 5.47 -0.52 -33.24
C ILE A 146 5.34 0.95 -32.85
N LYS A 147 6.12 1.83 -33.48
CA LYS A 147 6.08 3.29 -33.25
C LYS A 147 4.71 3.88 -33.56
N TYR A 148 4.12 3.53 -34.70
CA TYR A 148 2.78 4.04 -35.06
C TYR A 148 1.68 3.42 -34.21
N THR A 149 1.81 2.14 -33.81
CA THR A 149 0.89 1.51 -32.86
C THR A 149 0.96 2.19 -31.49
N ALA A 150 2.15 2.56 -31.02
CA ALA A 150 2.31 3.37 -29.81
C ALA A 150 1.61 4.72 -29.91
N LEU A 151 1.77 5.43 -31.04
CA LEU A 151 1.08 6.69 -31.30
C LEU A 151 -0.44 6.52 -31.35
N TYR A 152 -0.95 5.41 -31.92
CA TYR A 152 -2.37 5.06 -31.89
C TYR A 152 -2.88 4.93 -30.45
N ILE A 153 -2.17 4.17 -29.60
CA ILE A 153 -2.55 3.92 -28.20
C ILE A 153 -2.63 5.23 -27.42
N VAL A 154 -1.60 6.07 -27.53
CA VAL A 154 -1.58 7.39 -26.84
C VAL A 154 -2.76 8.26 -27.27
N ASN A 155 -3.03 8.35 -28.56
CA ASN A 155 -4.17 9.15 -29.04
C ASN A 155 -5.52 8.51 -28.69
N LYS A 156 -5.64 7.18 -28.64
CA LYS A 156 -6.84 6.51 -28.17
C LYS A 156 -7.10 6.75 -26.69
N HIS A 157 -6.07 6.74 -25.85
CA HIS A 157 -6.20 7.08 -24.44
C HIS A 157 -6.66 8.53 -24.25
N LYS A 158 -6.09 9.49 -25.00
CA LYS A 158 -6.58 10.88 -25.02
C LYS A 158 -8.05 10.96 -25.45
N GLN A 159 -8.43 10.25 -26.51
CA GLN A 159 -9.81 10.22 -27.00
C GLN A 159 -10.77 9.64 -25.96
N PHE A 160 -10.36 8.60 -25.24
CA PHE A 160 -11.10 8.01 -24.13
C PHE A 160 -11.37 9.05 -23.04
N ASN A 161 -10.34 9.77 -22.58
CA ASN A 161 -10.47 10.78 -21.53
C ASN A 161 -11.45 11.90 -21.91
N THR A 162 -11.33 12.44 -23.14
CA THR A 162 -12.30 13.42 -23.66
C THR A 162 -13.73 12.87 -23.65
N LYS A 163 -13.92 11.61 -24.04
CA LYS A 163 -15.25 11.00 -24.11
C LYS A 163 -15.81 10.61 -22.75
N LEU A 164 -14.96 10.32 -21.77
CA LEU A 164 -15.37 10.10 -20.38
C LEU A 164 -15.83 11.41 -19.75
N GLU A 165 -15.13 12.51 -20.00
CA GLU A 165 -15.55 13.85 -19.58
C GLU A 165 -16.90 14.24 -20.21
N ASP A 166 -17.07 14.00 -21.51
CA ASP A 166 -18.35 14.21 -22.20
C ASP A 166 -19.48 13.35 -21.61
N LEU A 167 -19.20 12.09 -21.27
CA LEU A 167 -20.18 11.23 -20.61
C LEU A 167 -20.60 11.80 -19.25
N GLY A 168 -19.64 12.25 -18.44
CA GLY A 168 -19.85 12.84 -17.11
C GLY A 168 -20.68 14.12 -17.09
N LYS A 169 -20.86 14.79 -18.24
CA LYS A 169 -21.82 15.92 -18.39
C LYS A 169 -23.28 15.46 -18.38
N SER A 170 -23.54 14.15 -18.57
CA SER A 170 -24.89 13.58 -18.75
C SER A 170 -25.23 12.45 -17.77
N VAL A 171 -24.27 12.00 -16.96
CA VAL A 171 -24.45 10.99 -15.92
C VAL A 171 -23.61 11.36 -14.71
N ASP A 172 -24.03 10.96 -13.51
CA ASP A 172 -23.18 11.06 -12.33
C ASP A 172 -22.14 9.93 -12.29
N LEU A 173 -20.85 10.26 -12.49
CA LEU A 173 -19.77 9.27 -12.46
C LEU A 173 -19.42 8.80 -11.03
N TYR A 174 -19.78 9.56 -10.00
CA TYR A 174 -19.38 9.29 -8.62
C TYR A 174 -20.49 8.64 -7.80
N TYR A 175 -21.72 9.06 -8.03
CA TYR A 175 -22.91 8.59 -7.32
C TYR A 175 -24.05 8.25 -8.30
N PRO A 176 -23.82 7.34 -9.28
CA PRO A 176 -24.79 7.03 -10.31
C PRO A 176 -26.05 6.36 -9.74
N LYS A 177 -27.17 6.56 -10.44
CA LYS A 177 -28.35 5.67 -10.40
C LYS A 177 -28.07 4.38 -11.19
N GLU A 178 -28.95 3.38 -11.07
CA GLU A 178 -28.80 2.10 -11.78
C GLU A 178 -28.63 2.23 -13.31
N GLU A 179 -29.46 3.06 -13.94
CA GLU A 179 -29.43 3.28 -15.39
C GLU A 179 -28.13 3.98 -15.83
N GLU A 180 -27.67 4.97 -15.05
CA GLU A 180 -26.42 5.68 -15.27
C GLU A 180 -25.23 4.73 -15.12
N ALA A 181 -25.17 3.94 -14.05
CA ALA A 181 -24.14 2.94 -13.81
C ALA A 181 -24.07 1.93 -14.96
N THR A 182 -25.23 1.48 -15.47
CA THR A 182 -25.31 0.59 -16.63
C THR A 182 -24.76 1.26 -17.89
N ARG A 183 -25.04 2.55 -18.11
CA ARG A 183 -24.52 3.31 -19.26
C ARG A 183 -23.01 3.51 -19.16
N ILE A 184 -22.49 3.79 -17.97
CA ILE A 184 -21.05 3.93 -17.69
C ILE A 184 -20.33 2.59 -17.92
N SER A 185 -20.87 1.49 -17.39
CA SER A 185 -20.33 0.14 -17.61
C SER A 185 -20.25 -0.21 -19.11
N ARG A 186 -21.32 0.07 -19.87
CA ARG A 186 -21.32 -0.10 -21.34
C ARG A 186 -20.29 0.78 -22.06
N PHE A 187 -20.07 2.00 -21.57
CA PHE A 187 -19.04 2.89 -22.11
C PHE A 187 -17.65 2.26 -21.97
N TYR A 188 -17.25 1.82 -20.77
CA TYR A 188 -15.96 1.15 -20.57
C TYR A 188 -15.84 -0.13 -21.41
N GLN A 189 -16.89 -0.94 -21.51
CA GLN A 189 -16.90 -2.14 -22.36
C GLN A 189 -16.62 -1.82 -23.84
N GLY A 190 -17.20 -0.74 -24.36
CA GLY A 190 -16.95 -0.29 -25.73
C GLY A 190 -15.47 0.03 -25.98
N TRP A 191 -14.83 0.70 -25.03
CA TRP A 191 -13.41 1.06 -25.13
C TRP A 191 -12.46 -0.12 -24.97
N ILE A 192 -12.76 -1.06 -24.07
CA ILE A 192 -12.06 -2.35 -23.98
C ILE A 192 -12.11 -3.07 -25.33
N ASN A 193 -13.28 -3.11 -25.98
CA ASN A 193 -13.44 -3.74 -27.28
C ASN A 193 -12.59 -3.05 -28.37
N GLU A 194 -12.41 -1.73 -28.33
CA GLU A 194 -11.53 -1.04 -29.28
C GLU A 194 -10.05 -1.41 -29.09
N LEU A 195 -9.57 -1.46 -27.84
CA LEU A 195 -8.18 -1.89 -27.56
C LEU A 195 -7.96 -3.38 -27.87
N ASN A 196 -8.99 -4.22 -27.78
CA ASN A 196 -8.92 -5.64 -28.15
C ASN A 196 -8.69 -5.87 -29.64
N LYS A 197 -8.95 -4.87 -30.49
CA LYS A 197 -8.70 -4.99 -31.93
C LYS A 197 -7.24 -4.77 -32.29
N ILE A 198 -6.41 -4.20 -31.41
CA ILE A 198 -4.97 -4.00 -31.66
C ILE A 198 -4.29 -5.36 -31.82
N SER A 199 -3.50 -5.52 -32.87
CA SER A 199 -2.80 -6.78 -33.11
C SER A 199 -1.64 -6.94 -32.13
N LYS A 200 -1.62 -8.05 -31.37
CA LYS A 200 -0.57 -8.33 -30.37
C LYS A 200 0.84 -8.35 -30.98
N ILE A 201 0.99 -8.77 -32.24
CA ILE A 201 2.28 -8.75 -32.94
C ILE A 201 2.86 -7.34 -33.02
N ASN A 202 2.02 -6.30 -33.10
CA ASN A 202 2.43 -4.91 -33.24
C ASN A 202 2.75 -4.22 -31.90
N LEU A 203 2.69 -4.96 -30.80
CA LEU A 203 3.06 -4.51 -29.47
C LEU A 203 4.46 -5.00 -29.09
N ASN A 204 5.18 -4.18 -28.33
CA ASN A 204 6.37 -4.61 -27.59
C ASN A 204 6.03 -4.62 -26.09
N VAL A 205 7.00 -4.93 -25.22
CA VAL A 205 6.83 -4.92 -23.76
C VAL A 205 6.16 -3.64 -23.25
N THR A 206 6.62 -2.49 -23.72
CA THR A 206 6.14 -1.17 -23.25
C THR A 206 4.72 -0.85 -23.75
N SER A 207 4.42 -1.08 -25.03
CA SER A 207 3.05 -0.84 -25.52
C SER A 207 2.07 -1.92 -25.05
N THR A 208 2.56 -3.12 -24.71
CA THR A 208 1.77 -4.15 -24.02
C THR A 208 1.41 -3.69 -22.60
N ALA A 209 2.38 -3.15 -21.83
CA ALA A 209 2.11 -2.56 -20.52
C ALA A 209 0.96 -1.53 -20.58
N TRP A 210 1.01 -0.64 -21.57
CA TRP A 210 -0.02 0.38 -21.76
C TRP A 210 -1.38 -0.21 -22.11
N VAL A 211 -1.44 -1.10 -23.10
CA VAL A 211 -2.71 -1.68 -23.57
C VAL A 211 -3.33 -2.57 -22.49
N SER A 212 -2.54 -3.47 -21.88
CA SER A 212 -3.03 -4.40 -20.87
C SER A 212 -3.37 -3.69 -19.57
N GLY A 213 -2.56 -2.70 -19.14
CA GLY A 213 -2.88 -1.86 -17.99
C GLY A 213 -4.19 -1.08 -18.17
N LEU A 214 -4.38 -0.42 -19.32
CA LEU A 214 -5.63 0.31 -19.62
C LEU A 214 -6.84 -0.63 -19.67
N LYS A 215 -6.72 -1.79 -20.33
CA LYS A 215 -7.81 -2.77 -20.38
C LYS A 215 -8.21 -3.21 -18.99
N TYR A 216 -7.25 -3.57 -18.15
CA TYR A 216 -7.53 -4.08 -16.81
C TYR A 216 -8.17 -3.00 -15.92
N GLU A 217 -7.68 -1.76 -15.99
CA GLU A 217 -8.29 -0.63 -15.27
C GLU A 217 -9.74 -0.38 -15.71
N TRP A 218 -10.00 -0.40 -17.02
CA TRP A 218 -11.34 -0.24 -17.56
C TRP A 218 -12.25 -1.43 -17.24
N GLU A 219 -11.71 -2.64 -17.15
CA GLU A 219 -12.44 -3.83 -16.72
C GLU A 219 -12.86 -3.72 -15.26
N ILE A 220 -11.97 -3.30 -14.36
CA ILE A 220 -12.33 -3.03 -12.97
C ILE A 220 -13.39 -1.93 -12.88
N ALA A 221 -13.21 -0.82 -13.60
CA ALA A 221 -14.19 0.26 -13.63
C ALA A 221 -15.57 -0.26 -14.08
N LYS A 222 -15.60 -1.00 -15.19
CA LYS A 222 -16.81 -1.65 -15.71
C LYS A 222 -17.48 -2.55 -14.66
N ASP A 223 -16.69 -3.37 -13.97
CA ASP A 223 -17.17 -4.33 -12.96
C ASP A 223 -17.73 -3.60 -11.72
N ILE A 224 -17.07 -2.53 -11.26
CA ILE A 224 -17.57 -1.67 -10.17
C ILE A 224 -18.93 -1.07 -10.53
N TYR A 225 -19.07 -0.45 -11.71
CA TYR A 225 -20.35 0.13 -12.14
C TYR A 225 -21.42 -0.92 -12.45
N ALA A 226 -21.05 -2.16 -12.80
CA ALA A 226 -21.98 -3.27 -13.00
C ALA A 226 -22.39 -3.98 -11.70
N SER A 227 -21.70 -3.68 -10.60
CA SER A 227 -21.95 -4.23 -9.27
C SER A 227 -22.93 -3.38 -8.47
N GLU A 228 -23.36 -3.94 -7.34
CA GLU A 228 -24.21 -3.26 -6.37
C GLU A 228 -23.43 -2.38 -5.36
N LEU A 229 -22.12 -2.12 -5.57
CA LEU A 229 -21.27 -1.37 -4.63
C LEU A 229 -21.79 0.05 -4.32
N ARG A 230 -22.49 0.67 -5.29
CA ARG A 230 -23.17 1.96 -5.08
C ARG A 230 -24.20 1.94 -3.94
N LEU A 231 -24.77 0.77 -3.62
CA LEU A 231 -25.79 0.58 -2.59
C LEU A 231 -25.23 0.51 -1.17
N ILE A 232 -23.90 0.42 -1.03
CA ILE A 232 -23.21 0.47 0.27
C ILE A 232 -22.30 1.70 0.39
N GLY A 233 -22.51 2.71 -0.47
CA GLY A 233 -21.80 3.98 -0.41
C GLY A 233 -20.34 3.91 -0.85
N VAL A 234 -20.01 3.15 -1.90
CA VAL A 234 -18.65 3.17 -2.49
C VAL A 234 -18.18 4.60 -2.81
N PHE A 235 -16.93 4.91 -2.48
CA PHE A 235 -16.35 6.23 -2.68
C PHE A 235 -15.50 6.28 -3.95
N LEU A 236 -16.03 6.89 -5.03
CA LEU A 236 -15.39 6.92 -6.35
C LEU A 236 -14.58 8.18 -6.65
N GLU A 237 -14.65 9.22 -5.81
CA GLU A 237 -13.96 10.50 -6.09
C GLU A 237 -12.43 10.42 -6.02
N TRP A 238 -11.87 9.35 -5.46
CA TRP A 238 -10.43 9.07 -5.48
C TRP A 238 -9.96 8.30 -6.71
N GLY A 239 -10.88 8.00 -7.63
CA GLY A 239 -10.61 7.19 -8.81
C GLY A 239 -10.78 5.69 -8.56
N ILE A 240 -10.74 4.94 -9.66
CA ILE A 240 -11.03 3.50 -9.69
C ILE A 240 -10.10 2.68 -8.78
N PRO A 241 -8.76 2.90 -8.75
CA PRO A 241 -7.86 2.16 -7.87
C PRO A 241 -8.13 2.33 -6.37
N SER A 242 -8.99 3.27 -5.97
CA SER A 242 -9.32 3.59 -4.57
C SER A 242 -10.83 3.57 -4.29
N ALA A 243 -11.58 2.78 -5.06
CA ALA A 243 -13.04 2.65 -4.98
C ALA A 243 -13.53 1.76 -3.82
N TYR A 244 -13.14 2.08 -2.59
CA TYR A 244 -13.55 1.33 -1.40
C TYR A 244 -14.95 1.74 -0.91
N PRO A 245 -15.68 0.86 -0.19
CA PRO A 245 -16.85 1.26 0.58
C PRO A 245 -16.55 2.44 1.50
N ALA A 246 -17.46 3.39 1.61
CA ALA A 246 -17.28 4.53 2.50
C ALA A 246 -17.12 4.09 3.95
N ASN A 247 -16.15 4.71 4.61
CA ASN A 247 -15.73 4.33 5.95
C ASN A 247 -15.19 5.55 6.71
N ILE A 248 -15.14 5.41 8.03
CA ILE A 248 -14.59 6.44 8.92
C ILE A 248 -13.07 6.40 9.04
N PHE A 249 -12.42 5.27 8.69
CA PHE A 249 -10.96 5.12 8.82
C PHE A 249 -10.22 6.13 7.93
N TYR A 250 -10.64 6.23 6.67
CA TYR A 250 -10.18 7.24 5.72
C TYR A 250 -11.00 8.53 5.73
N GLY A 251 -12.00 8.62 6.61
CA GLY A 251 -12.91 9.76 6.68
C GLY A 251 -13.74 9.98 5.41
N THR A 252 -13.85 8.99 4.51
CA THR A 252 -14.61 9.12 3.25
C THR A 252 -16.11 9.30 3.52
N PHE A 253 -16.62 8.70 4.59
CA PHE A 253 -18.01 8.90 5.02
C PHE A 253 -18.30 10.38 5.33
N ASN A 254 -17.34 11.09 5.95
CA ASN A 254 -17.49 12.51 6.29
C ASN A 254 -17.46 13.43 5.06
N LYS A 255 -17.17 12.91 3.87
CA LYS A 255 -17.17 13.67 2.61
C LYS A 255 -18.55 13.71 1.94
N PHE A 256 -19.52 12.96 2.46
CA PHE A 256 -20.90 12.96 1.97
C PHE A 256 -21.66 14.15 2.55
N VAL A 257 -21.48 15.31 1.93
CA VAL A 257 -22.11 16.57 2.32
C VAL A 257 -22.93 17.20 1.18
N GLY A 258 -23.93 18.01 1.53
CA GLY A 258 -24.77 18.73 0.58
C GLY A 258 -25.45 17.80 -0.43
N ASP A 259 -25.34 18.15 -1.71
CA ASP A 259 -25.91 17.35 -2.81
C ASP A 259 -25.35 15.92 -2.88
N LYS A 260 -24.10 15.70 -2.42
CA LYS A 260 -23.51 14.35 -2.40
C LYS A 260 -24.23 13.47 -1.39
N ALA A 261 -24.55 14.01 -0.20
CA ALA A 261 -25.26 13.30 0.85
C ALA A 261 -26.63 12.81 0.37
N GLU A 262 -27.37 13.66 -0.34
CA GLU A 262 -28.68 13.33 -0.92
C GLU A 262 -28.59 12.20 -1.98
N LYS A 263 -27.57 12.25 -2.85
CA LYS A 263 -27.34 11.21 -3.86
C LYS A 263 -26.94 9.88 -3.25
N VAL A 264 -26.10 9.89 -2.23
CA VAL A 264 -25.72 8.69 -1.48
C VAL A 264 -26.93 8.13 -0.73
N GLN A 265 -27.71 8.97 -0.05
CA GLN A 265 -28.95 8.56 0.62
C GLN A 265 -29.87 7.79 -0.34
N ARG A 266 -30.15 8.35 -1.52
CA ARG A 266 -30.98 7.71 -2.54
C ARG A 266 -30.48 6.30 -2.89
N ASN A 267 -29.16 6.14 -3.06
CA ASN A 267 -28.58 4.83 -3.38
C ASN A 267 -28.68 3.86 -2.18
N LEU A 268 -28.50 4.33 -0.95
CA LEU A 268 -28.66 3.51 0.25
C LEU A 268 -30.12 3.11 0.49
N GLU A 269 -31.09 3.95 0.15
CA GLU A 269 -32.52 3.62 0.19
C GLU A 269 -32.87 2.47 -0.75
N GLU A 270 -32.35 2.50 -1.97
CA GLU A 270 -32.45 1.37 -2.90
C GLU A 270 -31.73 0.11 -2.34
N GLY A 271 -30.60 0.31 -1.64
CA GLY A 271 -29.91 -0.75 -0.90
C GLY A 271 -30.83 -1.42 0.13
N ILE A 272 -31.61 -0.64 0.89
CA ILE A 272 -32.61 -1.17 1.83
C ILE A 272 -33.65 -2.02 1.11
N GLU A 273 -34.19 -1.55 -0.02
CA GLU A 273 -35.19 -2.27 -0.82
C GLU A 273 -34.65 -3.61 -1.36
N LYS A 274 -33.36 -3.64 -1.73
CA LYS A 274 -32.67 -4.82 -2.24
C LYS A 274 -32.06 -5.70 -1.14
N GLY A 275 -32.18 -5.32 0.13
CA GLY A 275 -31.59 -6.04 1.26
C GLY A 275 -30.07 -5.95 1.37
N ILE A 276 -29.43 -5.02 0.65
CA ILE A 276 -27.99 -4.78 0.63
C ILE A 276 -27.68 -3.64 1.59
N ILE A 277 -27.37 -4.01 2.84
CA ILE A 277 -27.21 -3.07 3.96
C ILE A 277 -25.99 -3.51 4.74
N LEU A 278 -25.17 -2.57 5.23
CA LEU A 278 -24.03 -2.85 6.11
C LEU A 278 -24.48 -3.42 7.47
N SER A 279 -23.60 -4.12 8.19
CA SER A 279 -23.91 -4.66 9.52
C SER A 279 -24.14 -3.57 10.55
N LYS A 280 -24.89 -3.86 11.62
CA LYS A 280 -25.16 -2.87 12.68
C LYS A 280 -23.87 -2.37 13.35
N VAL A 281 -22.89 -3.25 13.57
CA VAL A 281 -21.58 -2.86 14.12
C VAL A 281 -20.85 -1.86 13.21
N VAL A 282 -20.81 -2.08 11.89
CA VAL A 282 -20.18 -1.14 10.94
C VAL A 282 -20.95 0.18 10.86
N ILE A 283 -22.27 0.13 10.80
CA ILE A 283 -23.12 1.34 10.80
C ILE A 283 -22.88 2.16 12.08
N LYS A 284 -22.81 1.51 13.25
CA LYS A 284 -22.53 2.17 14.53
C LYS A 284 -21.16 2.87 14.53
N ASN A 285 -20.13 2.24 13.95
CA ASN A 285 -18.83 2.88 13.77
C ASN A 285 -18.92 4.14 12.89
N ASN A 286 -19.66 4.07 11.78
CA ASN A 286 -19.86 5.22 10.90
C ASN A 286 -20.59 6.37 11.63
N ILE A 287 -21.61 6.05 12.41
CA ILE A 287 -22.37 7.02 13.22
C ILE A 287 -21.47 7.74 14.22
N ARG A 288 -20.64 6.98 14.94
CA ARG A 288 -19.66 7.56 15.86
C ARG A 288 -18.74 8.56 15.14
N GLY A 289 -18.21 8.18 13.98
CA GLY A 289 -17.28 9.02 13.22
C GLY A 289 -17.89 10.35 12.80
N PHE A 290 -19.06 10.35 12.16
CA PHE A 290 -19.65 11.63 11.72
C PHE A 290 -20.19 12.45 12.90
N LEU A 291 -20.61 11.84 14.01
CA LEU A 291 -20.97 12.58 15.23
C LEU A 291 -19.80 13.41 15.74
N THR A 292 -18.61 12.79 15.81
CA THR A 292 -17.39 13.51 16.20
C THR A 292 -16.92 14.53 15.16
N ALA A 293 -17.27 14.37 13.89
CA ALA A 293 -16.87 15.29 12.84
C ALA A 293 -17.79 16.53 12.72
N PHE A 294 -19.11 16.35 12.86
CA PHE A 294 -20.11 17.39 12.54
C PHE A 294 -20.85 17.95 13.74
N TYR A 295 -20.95 17.21 14.86
CA TYR A 295 -21.87 17.53 15.96
C TYR A 295 -21.16 17.78 17.30
N GLN A 296 -19.92 18.27 17.27
CA GLN A 296 -19.11 18.48 18.48
C GLN A 296 -19.75 19.47 19.46
N ASP A 297 -20.36 20.55 18.95
CA ASP A 297 -20.99 21.56 19.80
C ASP A 297 -22.24 21.01 20.49
N GLU A 298 -23.03 20.22 19.78
CA GLU A 298 -24.22 19.57 20.31
C GLU A 298 -23.86 18.52 21.37
N LEU A 299 -22.77 17.77 21.15
CA LEU A 299 -22.21 16.84 22.13
C LEU A 299 -21.69 17.57 23.39
N LEU A 300 -21.00 18.72 23.23
CA LEU A 300 -20.59 19.57 24.35
C LEU A 300 -21.79 20.14 25.11
N ASN A 301 -22.83 20.56 24.40
CA ASN A 301 -24.06 21.06 25.01
C ASN A 301 -24.78 19.96 25.80
N PHE A 302 -24.82 18.73 25.27
CA PHE A 302 -25.32 17.57 26.01
C PHE A 302 -24.54 17.33 27.31
N LEU A 303 -23.20 17.36 27.25
CA LEU A 303 -22.35 17.21 28.45
C LEU A 303 -22.62 18.29 29.50
N ARG A 304 -22.94 19.52 29.09
CA ARG A 304 -23.29 20.65 29.99
C ARG A 304 -24.72 20.63 30.50
N SER A 305 -25.62 19.91 29.82
CA SER A 305 -27.04 19.85 30.17
C SER A 305 -27.26 19.09 31.49
N ARG A 306 -28.50 19.09 32.01
CA ARG A 306 -28.90 18.23 33.14
C ARG A 306 -29.35 16.82 32.71
N GLU A 307 -29.47 16.56 31.41
CA GLU A 307 -29.91 15.27 30.88
C GLU A 307 -28.80 14.21 31.03
N ASN A 308 -29.16 12.98 31.41
CA ASN A 308 -28.19 11.87 31.53
C ASN A 308 -28.02 11.08 30.23
N GLU A 309 -29.05 11.11 29.38
CA GLU A 309 -29.08 10.48 28.07
C GLU A 309 -29.78 11.39 27.06
N LYS A 310 -29.46 11.23 25.78
CA LYS A 310 -30.15 11.91 24.68
C LYS A 310 -30.12 11.03 23.43
N THR A 311 -31.19 11.05 22.62
CA THR A 311 -31.17 10.28 21.37
C THR A 311 -30.17 10.90 20.38
N VAL A 312 -29.53 10.06 19.57
CA VAL A 312 -28.64 10.52 18.50
C VAL A 312 -29.40 11.39 17.49
N LEU A 313 -30.66 11.04 17.23
CA LEU A 313 -31.54 11.82 16.36
C LEU A 313 -31.76 13.24 16.90
N ASP A 314 -31.96 13.41 18.21
CA ASP A 314 -32.16 14.73 18.82
C ASP A 314 -30.88 15.57 18.80
N ILE A 315 -29.71 14.94 18.94
CA ILE A 315 -28.41 15.61 18.75
C ILE A 315 -28.33 16.17 17.34
N ILE A 316 -28.58 15.34 16.33
CA ILE A 316 -28.56 15.75 14.92
C ILE A 316 -29.56 16.87 14.66
N LYS A 317 -30.81 16.71 15.11
CA LYS A 317 -31.89 17.70 14.96
C LYS A 317 -31.61 19.02 15.64
N SER A 318 -30.89 19.02 16.75
CA SER A 318 -30.54 20.25 17.46
C SER A 318 -29.49 21.10 16.75
N SER A 319 -28.77 20.53 15.78
CA SER A 319 -27.74 21.28 15.06
C SER A 319 -28.32 22.31 14.11
N THR A 320 -27.75 23.51 14.16
CA THR A 320 -28.00 24.62 13.24
C THR A 320 -26.83 24.88 12.29
N LYS A 321 -25.71 24.16 12.45
CA LYS A 321 -24.47 24.36 11.69
C LYS A 321 -24.34 23.43 10.49
N VAL A 322 -24.88 22.22 10.59
CA VAL A 322 -24.85 21.23 9.50
C VAL A 322 -25.89 21.59 8.46
N ASP A 323 -25.53 21.57 7.17
CA ASP A 323 -26.45 21.93 6.10
C ASP A 323 -27.67 20.98 6.04
N PRO A 324 -28.82 21.43 5.53
CA PRO A 324 -30.06 20.66 5.56
C PRO A 324 -29.98 19.28 4.89
N LYS A 325 -29.21 19.15 3.79
CA LYS A 325 -29.13 17.89 3.02
C LYS A 325 -28.25 16.87 3.75
N THR A 326 -27.09 17.30 4.25
CA THR A 326 -26.22 16.46 5.10
C THR A 326 -26.94 16.03 6.37
N LYS A 327 -27.66 16.95 7.01
CA LYS A 327 -28.43 16.65 8.20
C LYS A 327 -29.53 15.61 7.92
N ALA A 328 -30.29 15.78 6.83
CA ALA A 328 -31.30 14.79 6.43
C ALA A 328 -30.70 13.40 6.18
N PHE A 329 -29.53 13.33 5.54
CA PHE A 329 -28.79 12.08 5.36
C PHE A 329 -28.40 11.43 6.68
N HIS A 330 -27.83 12.19 7.62
CA HIS A 330 -27.49 11.67 8.95
C HIS A 330 -28.74 11.20 9.71
N GLU A 331 -29.85 11.95 9.66
CA GLU A 331 -31.13 11.54 10.25
C GLU A 331 -31.63 10.21 9.65
N PHE A 332 -31.59 10.07 8.32
CA PHE A 332 -31.91 8.82 7.62
C PHE A 332 -30.99 7.67 8.07
N TYR A 333 -29.69 7.93 8.17
CA TYR A 333 -28.68 6.90 8.45
C TYR A 333 -28.82 6.31 9.86
N VAL A 334 -29.05 7.17 10.88
CA VAL A 334 -29.22 6.71 12.28
C VAL A 334 -30.59 6.10 12.55
N THR A 335 -31.57 6.36 11.68
CA THR A 335 -32.93 5.82 11.81
C THR A 335 -33.15 4.68 10.82
N LYS A 336 -33.65 4.98 9.62
CA LYS A 336 -34.11 4.02 8.61
C LYS A 336 -33.01 3.04 8.21
N TYR A 337 -31.78 3.51 7.93
CA TYR A 337 -30.70 2.63 7.48
C TYR A 337 -30.21 1.69 8.60
N TYR A 338 -29.92 2.22 9.79
CA TYR A 338 -29.49 1.41 10.94
C TYR A 338 -30.55 0.37 11.36
N GLN A 339 -31.84 0.72 11.35
CA GLN A 339 -32.91 -0.24 11.68
C GLN A 339 -33.14 -1.30 10.61
N ALA A 340 -32.83 -1.01 9.34
CA ALA A 340 -33.01 -1.96 8.26
C ALA A 340 -32.00 -3.12 8.30
N SER A 341 -30.84 -2.94 8.95
CA SER A 341 -29.82 -3.98 9.06
C SER A 341 -30.22 -5.13 10.00
N LYS A 342 -30.08 -6.37 9.53
CA LYS A 342 -30.51 -7.60 10.22
C LYS A 342 -29.37 -8.56 10.59
N HIS A 343 -28.11 -8.14 10.46
CA HIS A 343 -26.92 -8.97 10.70
C HIS A 343 -25.83 -8.16 11.41
N GLY A 344 -24.82 -8.86 11.94
CA GLY A 344 -23.76 -8.27 12.76
C GLY A 344 -24.32 -7.37 13.85
N LEU A 345 -25.26 -7.92 14.63
CA LEU A 345 -26.17 -7.13 15.47
C LEU A 345 -25.49 -6.44 16.65
N GLY A 346 -24.42 -7.02 17.20
CA GLY A 346 -23.73 -6.51 18.38
C GLY A 346 -24.68 -6.29 19.55
N GLU A 347 -24.61 -5.12 20.17
CA GLU A 347 -25.52 -4.72 21.26
C GLU A 347 -27.00 -4.59 20.81
N ASN A 348 -27.24 -4.53 19.49
CA ASN A 348 -28.56 -4.48 18.86
C ASN A 348 -29.50 -3.42 19.44
N ILE A 349 -29.01 -2.19 19.49
CA ILE A 349 -29.70 -1.05 20.09
C ILE A 349 -30.96 -0.73 19.24
N LYS A 350 -32.12 -0.60 19.88
CA LYS A 350 -33.38 -0.22 19.20
C LYS A 350 -33.46 1.27 18.90
N GLU A 351 -33.02 2.10 19.83
CA GLU A 351 -32.96 3.55 19.67
C GLU A 351 -31.57 4.02 20.09
N LEU A 352 -30.82 4.58 19.14
CA LEU A 352 -29.45 5.02 19.40
C LEU A 352 -29.47 6.24 20.33
N LYS A 353 -28.79 6.09 21.46
CA LYS A 353 -28.66 7.13 22.49
C LYS A 353 -27.19 7.38 22.79
N ILE A 354 -26.90 8.61 23.22
CA ILE A 354 -25.66 8.95 23.88
C ILE A 354 -25.90 9.12 25.39
N LEU A 355 -24.90 8.78 26.19
CA LEU A 355 -24.98 8.62 27.64
C LEU A 355 -23.79 9.31 28.31
N LYS A 356 -24.01 9.93 29.48
CA LYS A 356 -22.91 10.48 30.30
C LYS A 356 -22.18 9.41 31.11
N GLU A 357 -22.87 8.32 31.43
CA GLU A 357 -22.33 7.20 32.19
C GLU A 357 -22.22 5.96 31.32
N ASN A 358 -21.23 5.10 31.61
CA ASN A 358 -21.01 3.86 30.87
C ASN A 358 -21.98 2.75 31.31
N SER A 359 -23.28 2.97 31.17
CA SER A 359 -24.30 2.03 31.65
C SER A 359 -24.46 0.77 30.78
N ILE A 360 -23.93 0.77 29.56
CA ILE A 360 -23.95 -0.38 28.63
C ILE A 360 -22.64 -1.17 28.58
N ASN A 361 -21.68 -0.87 29.46
CA ASN A 361 -20.38 -1.54 29.53
C ASN A 361 -19.60 -1.51 28.21
N GLU A 362 -19.46 -0.33 27.62
CA GLU A 362 -18.50 -0.10 26.56
C GLU A 362 -17.09 -0.38 27.05
N VAL A 363 -16.32 -1.10 26.25
CA VAL A 363 -14.94 -1.47 26.54
C VAL A 363 -13.94 -0.67 25.72
N GLU A 364 -14.32 -0.19 24.53
CA GLU A 364 -13.48 0.62 23.66
C GLU A 364 -14.29 1.50 22.69
N ASP A 365 -13.60 2.42 21.99
CA ASP A 365 -14.17 3.34 20.99
C ASP A 365 -15.33 4.20 21.50
N THR A 366 -15.32 4.57 22.78
CA THR A 366 -16.19 5.60 23.35
C THR A 366 -15.95 6.95 22.66
N ILE A 367 -16.98 7.79 22.53
CA ILE A 367 -16.82 9.13 21.98
C ILE A 367 -16.02 10.00 22.95
N GLU A 368 -14.95 10.62 22.46
CA GLU A 368 -14.11 11.53 23.24
C GLU A 368 -14.21 12.95 22.68
N ILE A 369 -14.57 13.91 23.53
CA ILE A 369 -14.72 15.32 23.16
C ILE A 369 -13.85 16.19 24.06
N LEU A 370 -13.11 17.13 23.47
CA LEU A 370 -12.33 18.11 24.20
C LEU A 370 -13.25 19.23 24.68
N ASN A 371 -13.24 19.48 25.99
CA ASN A 371 -13.95 20.63 26.55
C ASN A 371 -13.13 21.93 26.42
N GLN A 372 -13.71 23.05 26.84
CA GLN A 372 -13.07 24.37 26.80
C GLN A 372 -11.74 24.45 27.57
N ASN A 373 -11.53 23.56 28.54
CA ASN A 373 -10.29 23.45 29.32
C ASN A 373 -9.31 22.41 28.73
N ARG A 374 -9.53 21.97 27.48
CA ARG A 374 -8.75 20.92 26.79
C ARG A 374 -8.69 19.60 27.55
N ARG A 375 -9.69 19.30 28.36
CA ARG A 375 -9.83 17.98 29.01
C ARG A 375 -10.78 17.10 28.19
N ILE A 376 -10.38 15.85 28.00
CA ILE A 376 -11.21 14.84 27.35
C ILE A 376 -12.40 14.51 28.26
N GLN A 377 -13.60 14.65 27.74
CA GLN A 377 -14.83 14.14 28.33
C GLN A 377 -15.36 13.00 27.46
N LYS A 378 -15.76 11.91 28.12
CA LYS A 378 -16.28 10.71 27.46
C LYS A 378 -17.79 10.76 27.35
N ILE A 379 -18.29 10.32 26.20
CA ILE A 379 -19.71 10.11 25.90
C ILE A 379 -19.89 8.66 25.46
N TYR A 380 -20.75 7.94 26.16
CA TYR A 380 -21.05 6.52 25.93
C TYR A 380 -22.35 6.37 25.12
N GLY A 381 -22.76 5.13 24.85
CA GLY A 381 -23.93 4.73 24.06
C GLY A 381 -23.63 4.19 22.64
N LEU A 382 -22.45 4.48 22.08
CA LEU A 382 -22.07 4.15 20.69
C LEU A 382 -20.70 3.47 20.55
N GLY A 383 -19.95 3.31 21.63
CA GLY A 383 -18.72 2.54 21.68
C GLY A 383 -18.98 1.04 21.50
N LEU A 384 -17.89 0.29 21.43
CA LEU A 384 -17.95 -1.17 21.30
C LEU A 384 -18.05 -1.80 22.69
N THR A 385 -19.09 -2.60 22.90
CA THR A 385 -19.27 -3.48 24.04
C THR A 385 -18.64 -4.85 23.75
N LYS A 386 -18.57 -5.72 24.75
CA LYS A 386 -18.17 -7.11 24.53
C LYS A 386 -19.09 -7.83 23.52
N LYS A 387 -20.39 -7.53 23.50
CA LYS A 387 -21.33 -8.10 22.51
C LYS A 387 -21.03 -7.64 21.09
N ASP A 388 -20.57 -6.39 20.90
CA ASP A 388 -20.16 -5.91 19.60
C ASP A 388 -18.85 -6.56 19.13
N LEU A 389 -17.88 -6.72 20.04
CA LEU A 389 -16.60 -7.38 19.74
C LEU A 389 -16.76 -8.86 19.41
N ASP A 390 -17.76 -9.52 20.01
CA ASP A 390 -18.05 -10.95 19.81
C ASP A 390 -19.14 -11.19 18.74
N ALA A 391 -19.67 -10.14 18.13
CA ALA A 391 -20.66 -10.26 17.07
C ALA A 391 -20.04 -10.94 15.84
N ARG A 392 -20.70 -12.00 15.36
CA ARG A 392 -20.38 -12.64 14.07
C ARG A 392 -21.18 -12.00 12.94
N ASP A 393 -20.84 -12.36 11.70
CA ASP A 393 -21.53 -11.88 10.50
C ASP A 393 -21.48 -10.34 10.39
N VAL A 394 -20.36 -9.73 10.78
CA VAL A 394 -20.20 -8.26 10.76
C VAL A 394 -19.65 -7.73 9.44
N GLY A 395 -18.96 -8.56 8.65
CA GLY A 395 -18.44 -8.19 7.33
C GLY A 395 -19.43 -8.45 6.19
N LEU A 396 -18.97 -8.30 4.94
CA LEU A 396 -19.84 -8.26 3.75
C LEU A 396 -20.47 -9.63 3.44
N SER A 397 -19.75 -10.72 3.71
CA SER A 397 -20.25 -12.10 3.58
C SER A 397 -21.38 -12.43 4.55
N GLY A 398 -21.52 -11.66 5.63
CA GLY A 398 -22.61 -11.78 6.60
C GLY A 398 -23.94 -11.17 6.15
N MET A 399 -23.96 -10.44 5.01
CA MET A 399 -25.18 -9.77 4.53
C MET A 399 -26.27 -10.80 4.16
N PRO A 400 -27.51 -10.63 4.66
CA PRO A 400 -28.60 -11.57 4.42
C PRO A 400 -29.02 -11.60 2.94
N ILE A 401 -29.25 -12.81 2.44
CA ILE A 401 -29.52 -13.07 1.03
C ILE A 401 -31.03 -13.04 0.77
N GLN A 402 -31.54 -12.06 0.01
CA GLN A 402 -32.86 -12.17 -0.62
C GLN A 402 -32.73 -12.76 -2.04
N GLY A 403 -33.05 -14.04 -2.17
CA GLY A 403 -33.43 -14.66 -3.46
C GLY A 403 -32.33 -14.92 -4.49
N LYS A 404 -31.08 -14.48 -4.29
CA LYS A 404 -29.92 -14.87 -5.12
C LYS A 404 -28.70 -15.16 -4.24
N LYS A 405 -28.22 -16.41 -4.26
CA LYS A 405 -27.17 -16.98 -3.39
C LYS A 405 -25.81 -16.24 -3.31
N GLU A 406 -25.62 -15.13 -4.03
CA GLU A 406 -24.28 -14.63 -4.41
C GLU A 406 -24.08 -13.11 -4.23
N GLN A 407 -25.02 -12.32 -3.69
CA GLN A 407 -24.91 -10.84 -3.74
C GLN A 407 -23.81 -10.24 -2.85
N GLY A 408 -23.73 -10.58 -1.55
CA GLY A 408 -22.64 -10.10 -0.67
C GLY A 408 -21.27 -10.59 -1.11
N GLN A 409 -21.22 -11.84 -1.61
CA GLN A 409 -20.04 -12.42 -2.23
C GLN A 409 -19.62 -11.63 -3.48
N ARG A 410 -20.54 -11.33 -4.40
CA ARG A 410 -20.27 -10.60 -5.64
C ARG A 410 -19.75 -9.18 -5.37
N LEU A 411 -20.28 -8.51 -4.34
CA LEU A 411 -19.76 -7.22 -3.87
C LEU A 411 -18.30 -7.33 -3.47
N TYR A 412 -17.99 -8.30 -2.60
CA TYR A 412 -16.63 -8.48 -2.14
C TYR A 412 -15.70 -8.99 -3.24
N ASP A 413 -16.12 -9.90 -4.13
CA ASP A 413 -15.31 -10.39 -5.24
C ASP A 413 -14.91 -9.23 -6.19
N THR A 414 -15.79 -8.24 -6.38
CA THR A 414 -15.47 -7.02 -7.14
C THR A 414 -14.40 -6.17 -6.41
N ILE A 415 -14.56 -5.98 -5.10
CA ILE A 415 -13.56 -5.27 -4.27
C ILE A 415 -12.23 -6.03 -4.24
N LEU A 416 -12.27 -7.36 -4.17
CA LEU A 416 -11.12 -8.23 -4.11
C LEU A 416 -10.36 -8.20 -5.45
N LYS A 417 -11.05 -8.22 -6.58
CA LYS A 417 -10.45 -8.04 -7.91
C LYS A 417 -9.76 -6.67 -8.05
N LEU A 418 -10.42 -5.60 -7.58
CA LEU A 418 -9.83 -4.27 -7.51
C LEU A 418 -8.56 -4.27 -6.64
N SER A 419 -8.64 -4.87 -5.45
CA SER A 419 -7.58 -4.81 -4.44
C SER A 419 -6.39 -5.68 -4.80
N THR A 420 -6.61 -6.89 -5.33
CA THR A 420 -5.56 -7.84 -5.70
C THR A 420 -5.07 -7.64 -7.13
N THR A 421 -5.82 -6.94 -7.97
CA THR A 421 -5.57 -6.82 -9.43
C THR A 421 -5.36 -8.17 -10.11
N SER A 422 -6.12 -9.17 -9.64
CA SER A 422 -6.14 -10.54 -10.15
C SER A 422 -7.58 -11.07 -10.08
N ASN A 423 -7.82 -12.24 -10.68
CA ASN A 423 -9.11 -12.93 -10.59
C ASN A 423 -9.13 -14.03 -9.51
N TYR A 424 -8.27 -13.95 -8.48
CA TYR A 424 -8.29 -14.91 -7.38
C TYR A 424 -9.63 -14.89 -6.63
N SER A 425 -10.14 -16.06 -6.30
CA SER A 425 -11.31 -16.21 -5.44
C SER A 425 -10.98 -15.87 -3.98
N SER A 426 -12.01 -15.53 -3.21
CA SER A 426 -11.90 -15.33 -1.76
C SER A 426 -11.21 -16.51 -1.05
N GLN A 427 -11.50 -17.75 -1.48
CA GLN A 427 -10.91 -18.95 -0.89
C GLN A 427 -9.41 -19.09 -1.22
N GLU A 428 -8.99 -18.83 -2.47
CA GLU A 428 -7.57 -18.88 -2.83
C GLU A 428 -6.75 -17.84 -2.07
N VAL A 429 -7.30 -16.63 -1.91
CA VAL A 429 -6.65 -15.56 -1.13
C VAL A 429 -6.58 -15.93 0.35
N PHE A 430 -7.65 -16.54 0.91
CA PHE A 430 -7.68 -17.04 2.28
C PHE A 430 -6.63 -18.13 2.51
N ASP A 431 -6.62 -19.16 1.67
CA ASP A 431 -5.72 -20.31 1.79
C ASP A 431 -4.26 -19.85 1.75
N SER A 432 -3.90 -19.00 0.78
CA SER A 432 -2.54 -18.45 0.71
C SER A 432 -2.17 -17.65 1.97
N GLY A 433 -3.07 -16.79 2.45
CA GLY A 433 -2.85 -16.03 3.68
C GLY A 433 -2.66 -16.91 4.91
N TYR A 434 -3.45 -17.97 5.03
CA TYR A 434 -3.40 -18.88 6.16
C TYR A 434 -2.13 -19.75 6.11
N GLU A 435 -1.80 -20.34 4.96
CA GLU A 435 -0.61 -21.17 4.77
C GLU A 435 0.69 -20.38 5.02
N THR A 436 0.78 -19.17 4.47
CA THR A 436 1.95 -18.29 4.70
C THR A 436 2.06 -17.87 6.17
N THR A 437 0.92 -17.63 6.85
CA THR A 437 0.88 -17.37 8.30
C THR A 437 1.46 -18.54 9.09
N LYS A 438 1.06 -19.78 8.78
CA LYS A 438 1.56 -20.97 9.49
C LYS A 438 3.03 -21.28 9.17
N THR A 439 3.48 -20.97 7.96
CA THR A 439 4.87 -21.15 7.55
C THR A 439 5.79 -20.18 8.29
N ALA A 440 5.44 -18.89 8.37
CA ALA A 440 6.28 -17.91 9.06
C ALA A 440 6.44 -18.24 10.55
N LEU A 441 5.42 -18.80 11.21
CA LEU A 441 5.53 -19.22 12.63
C LEU A 441 6.61 -20.26 12.88
N LYS A 442 6.78 -21.21 11.95
CA LYS A 442 7.84 -22.22 12.05
C LYS A 442 9.22 -21.55 12.01
N ASN A 443 9.39 -20.57 11.12
CA ASN A 443 10.64 -19.80 11.03
C ASN A 443 10.86 -18.89 12.24
N MET A 444 9.80 -18.31 12.81
CA MET A 444 9.88 -17.53 14.05
C MET A 444 10.31 -18.43 15.21
N GLU A 445 9.78 -19.65 15.32
CA GLU A 445 10.20 -20.62 16.33
C GLU A 445 11.68 -21.02 16.15
N ILE A 446 12.15 -21.24 14.92
CA ILE A 446 13.56 -21.53 14.61
C ILE A 446 14.47 -20.38 15.07
N ALA A 447 14.11 -19.14 14.72
CA ALA A 447 14.86 -17.96 15.14
C ALA A 447 14.86 -17.80 16.67
N ALA A 448 13.72 -18.02 17.34
CA ALA A 448 13.64 -17.99 18.80
C ALA A 448 14.51 -19.07 19.47
N LYS A 449 14.57 -20.29 18.89
CA LYS A 449 15.50 -21.35 19.32
C LYS A 449 16.95 -20.92 19.17
N ALA A 450 17.32 -20.30 18.04
CA ALA A 450 18.67 -19.79 17.82
C ALA A 450 19.06 -18.71 18.83
N VAL A 451 18.14 -17.78 19.16
CA VAL A 451 18.35 -16.78 20.22
C VAL A 451 18.55 -17.44 21.58
N ALA A 452 17.69 -18.38 21.95
CA ALA A 452 17.79 -19.09 23.22
C ALA A 452 19.13 -19.81 23.35
N LYS A 453 19.56 -20.52 22.29
CA LYS A 453 20.87 -21.19 22.22
C LYS A 453 22.01 -20.18 22.37
N LEU A 454 21.97 -19.06 21.66
CA LEU A 454 23.04 -18.07 21.67
C LEU A 454 23.20 -17.40 23.04
N ILE A 455 22.09 -17.06 23.70
CA ILE A 455 22.08 -16.39 25.00
C ILE A 455 22.44 -17.36 26.14
N THR A 456 21.84 -18.57 26.13
CA THR A 456 22.04 -19.56 27.22
C THR A 456 23.28 -20.41 27.01
N GLY A 457 23.81 -20.49 25.79
CA GLY A 457 24.94 -21.34 25.39
C GLY A 457 24.63 -22.84 25.30
N GLU A 458 23.36 -23.26 25.41
CA GLU A 458 22.92 -24.66 25.42
C GLU A 458 21.66 -24.83 24.54
N ASP A 459 21.49 -26.00 23.93
CA ASP A 459 20.33 -26.31 23.07
C ASP A 459 19.07 -26.70 23.87
N SER A 460 19.24 -27.19 25.09
CA SER A 460 18.20 -27.58 26.05
C SER A 460 18.34 -26.81 27.37
N GLY A 461 17.43 -27.04 28.31
CA GLY A 461 17.41 -26.39 29.63
C GLY A 461 16.55 -25.13 29.67
N ALA A 462 15.87 -24.92 30.80
CA ALA A 462 14.91 -23.83 30.94
C ALA A 462 15.53 -22.44 30.72
N TRP A 463 14.80 -21.56 30.02
CA TRP A 463 15.14 -20.13 29.89
C TRP A 463 13.98 -19.27 30.38
N GLU A 464 14.15 -18.70 31.57
CA GLU A 464 13.10 -17.94 32.27
C GLU A 464 13.54 -16.49 32.60
N PRO A 465 13.80 -15.63 31.60
CA PRO A 465 14.29 -14.28 31.87
C PRO A 465 13.22 -13.43 32.55
N THR A 466 13.66 -12.52 33.43
CA THR A 466 12.81 -11.44 33.95
C THR A 466 13.03 -10.18 33.11
N ILE A 467 11.95 -9.64 32.56
CA ILE A 467 11.97 -8.43 31.74
C ILE A 467 11.27 -7.26 32.43
N GLN A 468 11.66 -6.05 32.03
CA GLN A 468 10.88 -4.83 32.24
C GLN A 468 9.79 -4.75 31.16
N TYR A 469 8.53 -4.67 31.58
CA TYR A 469 7.39 -4.67 30.65
C TYR A 469 6.25 -3.78 31.13
N ASN A 470 5.75 -2.92 30.25
CA ASN A 470 4.53 -2.15 30.46
C ASN A 470 3.33 -2.79 29.71
N PRO A 471 2.43 -3.50 30.42
CA PRO A 471 1.30 -4.18 29.80
C PRO A 471 0.20 -3.23 29.27
N LYS A 472 0.25 -1.95 29.61
CA LYS A 472 -0.77 -0.94 29.27
C LYS A 472 -0.28 0.09 28.24
N GLY A 473 0.94 -0.06 27.72
CA GLY A 473 1.54 0.91 26.79
C GLY A 473 1.53 2.33 27.35
N VAL A 474 1.29 3.34 26.50
CA VAL A 474 1.29 4.77 26.89
C VAL A 474 0.30 5.10 28.02
N SER A 475 -0.79 4.32 28.16
CA SER A 475 -1.78 4.50 29.24
C SER A 475 -1.31 3.96 30.60
N GLY A 476 -0.25 3.14 30.59
CA GLY A 476 0.39 2.60 31.78
C GLY A 476 1.24 3.65 32.50
N LYS A 477 1.17 3.64 33.84
CA LYS A 477 1.99 4.52 34.70
C LYS A 477 3.16 3.80 35.38
N ARG A 478 3.29 2.48 35.17
CA ARG A 478 4.31 1.64 35.81
C ARG A 478 4.83 0.59 34.86
N VAL A 479 6.12 0.31 34.97
CA VAL A 479 6.78 -0.84 34.36
C VAL A 479 6.84 -1.95 35.41
N ASN A 480 6.56 -3.19 34.99
CA ASN A 480 6.57 -4.35 35.87
C ASN A 480 7.75 -5.26 35.54
N ASN A 481 8.29 -5.90 36.59
CA ASN A 481 9.14 -7.08 36.43
C ASN A 481 8.24 -8.28 36.08
N VAL A 482 8.45 -8.86 34.91
CA VAL A 482 7.70 -10.03 34.45
C VAL A 482 8.69 -11.15 34.17
N GLN A 483 8.60 -12.23 34.94
CA GLN A 483 9.32 -13.46 34.64
C GLN A 483 8.57 -14.19 33.52
N LEU A 484 9.32 -14.54 32.47
CA LEU A 484 8.81 -15.26 31.31
C LEU A 484 9.24 -16.72 31.38
N LYS A 485 8.52 -17.60 30.68
CA LYS A 485 8.89 -19.01 30.50
C LYS A 485 9.05 -19.29 29.02
N ILE A 486 10.22 -18.93 28.48
CA ILE A 486 10.43 -18.90 27.04
C ILE A 486 10.80 -20.27 26.50
N ARG A 487 11.67 -21.00 27.21
CA ARG A 487 12.09 -22.35 26.82
C ARG A 487 11.96 -23.31 28.00
N ASP A 488 11.42 -24.49 27.79
CA ASP A 488 11.35 -25.56 28.79
C ASP A 488 12.66 -26.35 28.90
N GLU A 489 12.71 -27.35 29.78
CA GLU A 489 13.91 -28.16 30.02
C GLU A 489 14.27 -29.01 28.78
N GLU A 490 13.27 -29.44 28.02
CA GLU A 490 13.42 -30.22 26.79
C GLU A 490 13.89 -29.39 25.59
N GLY A 491 13.85 -28.06 25.68
CA GLY A 491 14.28 -27.13 24.63
C GLY A 491 13.15 -26.63 23.72
N ASN A 492 11.89 -26.91 24.04
CA ASN A 492 10.73 -26.40 23.31
C ASN A 492 10.49 -24.93 23.64
N ILE A 493 10.05 -24.16 22.65
CA ILE A 493 9.88 -22.71 22.78
C ILE A 493 8.42 -22.33 22.89
N ASN A 494 8.12 -21.56 23.93
CA ASN A 494 6.86 -20.83 24.04
C ASN A 494 6.98 -19.52 23.25
N LEU A 495 6.55 -19.55 21.99
CA LEU A 495 6.66 -18.41 21.09
C LEU A 495 5.88 -17.18 21.60
N SER A 496 4.77 -17.36 22.32
CA SER A 496 4.02 -16.24 22.90
C SER A 496 4.83 -15.52 23.98
N GLU A 497 5.56 -16.25 24.82
CA GLU A 497 6.43 -15.67 25.85
C GLU A 497 7.69 -15.06 25.21
N PHE A 498 8.24 -15.67 24.16
CA PHE A 498 9.30 -15.06 23.36
C PHE A 498 8.87 -13.75 22.70
N ASN A 499 7.66 -13.69 22.12
CA ASN A 499 7.10 -12.45 21.56
C ASN A 499 6.95 -11.35 22.61
N LYS A 500 6.63 -11.72 23.86
CA LYS A 500 6.61 -10.77 24.97
C LYS A 500 8.02 -10.29 25.33
N TRP A 501 9.03 -11.17 25.30
CA TRP A 501 10.44 -10.79 25.44
C TRP A 501 10.90 -9.82 24.35
N MET A 502 10.45 -10.00 23.11
CA MET A 502 10.69 -9.07 22.00
C MET A 502 10.03 -7.71 22.22
N ASN A 503 8.98 -7.62 23.05
CA ASN A 503 8.26 -6.37 23.34
C ASN A 503 8.68 -5.72 24.68
N GLN A 504 9.80 -6.12 25.28
CA GLN A 504 10.33 -5.49 26.49
C GLN A 504 10.80 -4.04 26.25
N GLU A 505 10.81 -3.23 27.32
CA GLU A 505 11.00 -1.77 27.22
C GLU A 505 12.27 -1.34 26.46
N GLN A 506 13.40 -2.00 26.69
CA GLN A 506 14.69 -1.63 26.08
C GLN A 506 14.78 -1.78 24.55
N PHE A 507 13.81 -2.46 23.93
CA PHE A 507 13.72 -2.56 22.47
C PHE A 507 13.08 -1.34 21.80
N PHE A 508 12.58 -0.37 22.56
CA PHE A 508 11.97 0.85 22.02
C PHE A 508 12.81 2.06 22.41
N PHE A 509 13.15 2.89 21.42
CA PHE A 509 13.91 4.10 21.67
C PHE A 509 13.14 5.04 22.61
N GLY A 510 13.76 5.45 23.72
CA GLY A 510 13.17 6.29 24.76
C GLY A 510 12.67 5.51 25.98
N ARG A 511 12.58 4.18 25.91
CA ARG A 511 12.03 3.29 26.96
C ARG A 511 13.07 2.44 27.68
N GLU A 512 14.35 2.62 27.41
CA GLU A 512 15.48 1.91 28.03
C GLU A 512 15.60 2.14 29.55
N GLY A 513 14.88 3.13 30.09
CA GLY A 513 14.89 3.49 31.50
C GLY A 513 15.75 4.72 31.80
N LYS A 514 15.59 5.27 33.01
CA LYS A 514 16.24 6.54 33.39
C LYS A 514 17.76 6.43 33.51
N GLU A 515 18.27 5.27 33.91
CA GLU A 515 19.71 5.02 34.06
C GLU A 515 20.46 5.07 32.71
N TYR A 516 19.79 4.68 31.63
CA TYR A 516 20.34 4.76 30.28
C TYR A 516 20.44 6.23 29.80
N TYR A 517 19.39 7.03 30.02
CA TYR A 517 19.36 8.45 29.66
C TYR A 517 19.92 9.36 30.76
N ASN A 518 21.09 9.01 31.28
CA ASN A 518 21.83 9.84 32.24
C ASN A 518 22.41 11.10 31.56
N GLN A 519 23.05 11.97 32.35
CA GLN A 519 23.58 13.24 31.87
C GLN A 519 24.64 13.08 30.77
N ASP A 520 25.47 12.03 30.85
CA ASP A 520 26.50 11.77 29.83
C ASP A 520 25.86 11.40 28.51
N LYS A 521 24.86 10.50 28.53
CA LYS A 521 24.11 10.11 27.33
C LYS A 521 23.34 11.29 26.72
N ARG A 522 22.75 12.14 27.57
CA ARG A 522 22.12 13.39 27.14
C ARG A 522 23.12 14.29 26.42
N ASN A 523 24.31 14.47 27.00
CA ASN A 523 25.36 15.30 26.41
C ASN A 523 25.91 14.70 25.11
N GLU A 524 26.03 13.37 25.02
CA GLU A 524 26.41 12.65 23.79
C GLU A 524 25.43 12.98 22.66
N LEU A 525 24.13 12.81 22.89
CA LEU A 525 23.09 12.99 21.86
C LEU A 525 22.91 14.45 21.44
N LEU A 526 22.91 15.38 22.39
CA LEU A 526 22.65 16.79 22.10
C LEU A 526 23.84 17.49 21.43
N ASN A 527 25.06 16.97 21.60
CA ASN A 527 26.28 17.52 21.01
C ASN A 527 26.81 16.70 19.83
N ASP A 528 26.14 15.62 19.43
CA ASP A 528 26.54 14.83 18.26
C ASP A 528 26.39 15.69 16.99
N PRO A 529 27.49 15.99 16.27
CA PRO A 529 27.42 16.80 15.06
C PRO A 529 26.55 16.18 13.96
N ASN A 530 26.40 14.85 13.95
CA ASN A 530 25.55 14.14 12.98
C ASN A 530 24.05 14.29 13.26
N LEU A 531 23.69 14.72 14.47
CA LEU A 531 22.30 14.95 14.88
C LEU A 531 21.87 16.41 14.82
N LYS A 532 22.75 17.33 14.37
CA LYS A 532 22.41 18.75 14.27
C LYS A 532 21.16 19.01 13.41
N GLU A 533 21.08 18.35 12.25
CA GLU A 533 19.91 18.45 11.37
C GLU A 533 18.68 17.76 11.99
N SER A 534 18.86 16.63 12.67
CA SER A 534 17.79 15.93 13.39
C SER A 534 17.18 16.78 14.52
N ILE A 535 18.00 17.53 15.26
CA ILE A 535 17.54 18.46 16.30
C ILE A 535 16.72 19.60 15.66
N ALA A 536 17.23 20.21 14.58
CA ALA A 536 16.49 21.24 13.86
C ALA A 536 15.16 20.70 13.29
N ASN A 537 15.14 19.43 12.86
CA ASN A 537 13.96 18.72 12.37
C ASN A 537 12.92 18.53 13.49
N LEU A 538 13.34 18.05 14.67
CA LEU A 538 12.50 17.92 15.87
C LEU A 538 11.88 19.27 16.28
N ASP A 539 12.68 20.33 16.31
CA ASP A 539 12.23 21.67 16.66
C ASP A 539 11.16 22.16 15.68
N LYS A 540 11.42 22.03 14.36
CA LYS A 540 10.48 22.41 13.30
C LYS A 540 9.15 21.65 13.38
N LEU A 541 9.17 20.40 13.84
CA LEU A 541 8.01 19.51 13.90
C LEU A 541 7.28 19.52 15.25
N GLY A 542 7.65 20.43 16.15
CA GLY A 542 6.94 20.70 17.40
C GLY A 542 7.40 19.91 18.61
N TYR A 543 8.58 19.26 18.57
CA TYR A 543 9.12 18.46 19.68
C TYR A 543 9.98 19.26 20.66
N ALA A 544 10.30 20.53 20.38
CA ALA A 544 11.20 21.36 21.19
C ALA A 544 10.83 21.41 22.69
N HIS A 545 9.52 21.42 23.00
CA HIS A 545 8.99 21.47 24.37
C HIS A 545 9.33 20.23 25.22
N LEU A 546 9.75 19.13 24.60
CA LEU A 546 10.10 17.89 25.29
C LEU A 546 11.54 17.89 25.82
N LYS A 547 12.45 18.60 25.16
CA LYS A 547 13.92 18.49 25.29
C LYS A 547 14.45 18.61 26.73
N ASP A 548 13.81 19.44 27.54
CA ASP A 548 14.20 19.71 28.94
C ASP A 548 13.06 19.44 29.94
N SER A 549 11.97 18.80 29.49
CA SER A 549 10.80 18.53 30.33
C SER A 549 10.93 17.18 31.05
N LYS A 550 10.82 17.21 32.38
CA LYS A 550 10.76 16.01 33.22
C LYS A 550 9.32 15.52 33.44
N ASP A 551 8.35 16.13 32.76
CA ASP A 551 6.95 15.75 32.89
C ASP A 551 6.74 14.30 32.43
N PRO A 552 5.86 13.53 33.11
CA PRO A 552 5.60 12.15 32.72
C PRO A 552 4.93 12.02 31.36
N TYR A 553 5.37 11.04 30.58
CA TYR A 553 4.75 10.55 29.35
C TYR A 553 4.66 9.00 29.40
N GLY A 554 3.50 8.48 29.80
CA GLY A 554 3.35 7.06 30.15
C GLY A 554 4.26 6.66 31.32
N THR A 555 5.16 5.71 31.09
CA THR A 555 6.20 5.26 32.02
C THR A 555 7.54 6.00 31.92
N ILE A 556 7.69 6.93 30.98
CA ILE A 556 8.93 7.69 30.74
C ILE A 556 8.71 9.20 31.02
N THR A 557 9.73 10.03 30.82
CA THR A 557 9.59 11.50 30.79
C THR A 557 9.57 12.04 29.36
N ASN A 558 9.08 13.27 29.19
CA ASN A 558 9.19 14.00 27.93
C ASN A 558 10.64 14.11 27.43
N GLU A 559 11.61 14.36 28.31
CA GLU A 559 13.02 14.38 27.92
C GLU A 559 13.50 13.00 27.43
N GLN A 560 13.11 11.90 28.09
CA GLN A 560 13.43 10.55 27.61
C GLN A 560 12.84 10.28 26.22
N PHE A 561 11.62 10.76 25.96
CA PHE A 561 11.06 10.73 24.61
C PHE A 561 11.99 11.49 23.65
N TYR A 562 12.30 12.76 23.91
CA TYR A 562 13.14 13.56 23.01
C TYR A 562 14.49 12.90 22.72
N LEU A 563 15.16 12.36 23.74
CA LEU A 563 16.43 11.64 23.58
C LEU A 563 16.25 10.31 22.83
N GLY A 564 15.14 9.59 23.04
CA GLY A 564 14.75 8.43 22.26
C GLY A 564 14.55 8.75 20.78
N ALA A 565 13.93 9.89 20.46
CA ALA A 565 13.78 10.33 19.07
C ALA A 565 15.14 10.53 18.38
N LEU A 566 16.12 11.11 19.09
CA LEU A 566 17.49 11.28 18.58
C LEU A 566 18.20 9.93 18.36
N GLU A 567 18.04 8.98 19.27
CA GLU A 567 18.52 7.59 19.07
C GLU A 567 17.87 6.92 17.86
N GLY A 568 16.57 7.14 17.65
CA GLY A 568 15.87 6.70 16.45
C GLY A 568 16.49 7.27 15.17
N PHE A 569 16.79 8.57 15.14
CA PHE A 569 17.51 9.18 14.01
C PHE A 569 18.88 8.52 13.78
N LYS A 570 19.66 8.28 14.84
CA LYS A 570 20.95 7.57 14.72
C LYS A 570 20.77 6.20 14.08
N ALA A 571 19.76 5.43 14.52
CA ALA A 571 19.48 4.10 14.00
C ALA A 571 19.10 4.10 12.50
N TYR A 572 18.18 4.98 12.08
CA TYR A 572 17.78 5.04 10.67
C TYR A 572 18.86 5.63 9.75
N GLN A 573 19.64 6.60 10.24
CA GLN A 573 20.81 7.10 9.52
C GLN A 573 21.89 6.02 9.38
N GLN A 574 22.09 5.22 10.43
CA GLN A 574 23.00 4.07 10.43
C GLN A 574 22.53 3.00 9.44
N PHE A 575 21.24 2.68 9.40
CA PHE A 575 20.67 1.79 8.38
C PHE A 575 20.96 2.32 6.99
N ARG A 576 20.59 3.58 6.70
CA ARG A 576 20.83 4.20 5.39
C ARG A 576 22.30 4.12 5.00
N LYS A 577 23.22 4.48 5.91
CA LYS A 577 24.67 4.43 5.67
C LYS A 577 25.17 3.02 5.34
N THR A 578 24.60 1.99 5.96
CA THR A 578 25.09 0.60 5.84
C THR A 578 24.47 -0.17 4.68
N THR A 579 23.29 0.23 4.20
CA THR A 579 22.53 -0.53 3.20
C THR A 579 22.40 0.16 1.84
N ILE A 580 22.60 1.48 1.74
CA ILE A 580 22.30 2.23 0.51
C ILE A 580 23.09 1.74 -0.71
N ASP A 581 24.41 1.55 -0.58
CA ASP A 581 25.27 1.11 -1.68
C ASP A 581 24.96 -0.32 -2.11
N GLU A 582 24.73 -1.21 -1.13
CA GLU A 582 24.33 -2.58 -1.41
C GLU A 582 22.96 -2.63 -2.08
N GLY A 583 21.99 -1.83 -1.60
CA GLY A 583 20.67 -1.70 -2.21
C GLY A 583 20.74 -1.24 -3.66
N PHE A 584 21.46 -0.16 -3.96
CA PHE A 584 21.61 0.32 -5.34
C PHE A 584 22.32 -0.65 -6.26
N SER A 585 23.16 -1.53 -5.72
CA SER A 585 23.90 -2.49 -6.53
C SER A 585 23.00 -3.51 -7.26
N TYR A 586 21.76 -3.70 -6.81
CA TYR A 586 20.77 -4.59 -7.43
C TYR A 586 19.98 -3.95 -8.57
N PHE A 587 20.16 -2.65 -8.82
CA PHE A 587 19.44 -1.91 -9.87
C PHE A 587 20.41 -1.45 -10.96
N PRO A 588 19.99 -1.41 -12.24
CA PRO A 588 20.85 -0.94 -13.32
C PRO A 588 20.95 0.59 -13.39
N LYS A 589 19.99 1.30 -12.79
CA LYS A 589 19.96 2.77 -12.71
C LYS A 589 19.81 3.19 -11.26
N GLN A 590 20.50 4.27 -10.88
CA GLN A 590 20.38 4.87 -9.55
C GLN A 590 19.43 6.06 -9.60
N VAL A 591 18.61 6.20 -8.56
CA VAL A 591 17.80 7.39 -8.29
C VAL A 591 18.52 8.29 -7.26
N PRO A 592 18.15 9.57 -7.12
CA PRO A 592 18.72 10.43 -6.09
C PRO A 592 18.49 9.89 -4.66
N ASN A 593 19.33 10.25 -3.70
CA ASN A 593 19.18 9.79 -2.31
C ASN A 593 17.92 10.33 -1.60
N TYR A 594 17.45 9.64 -0.57
CA TYR A 594 16.32 10.03 0.29
C TYR A 594 16.75 10.65 1.62
N GLY A 595 15.94 11.56 2.15
CA GLY A 595 16.10 12.14 3.50
C GLY A 595 15.44 11.28 4.60
N ILE A 596 15.79 11.51 5.85
CA ILE A 596 15.15 10.88 7.02
C ILE A 596 14.46 11.97 7.85
N THR A 597 13.24 11.70 8.31
CA THR A 597 12.47 12.64 9.14
C THR A 597 11.42 11.90 9.97
N ILE A 598 10.57 12.65 10.67
CA ILE A 598 9.54 12.14 11.58
C ILE A 598 8.19 12.81 11.32
N TYR A 599 7.12 12.23 11.88
CA TYR A 599 5.80 12.86 11.89
C TYR A 599 5.79 14.14 12.74
N GLU A 600 4.94 15.10 12.38
CA GLU A 600 4.66 16.25 13.24
C GLU A 600 4.17 15.77 14.62
N PHE A 601 4.56 16.47 15.69
CA PHE A 601 4.22 16.08 17.05
C PHE A 601 2.71 15.86 17.23
N LYS A 602 1.87 16.74 16.68
CA LYS A 602 0.41 16.64 16.77
C LYS A 602 -0.20 15.42 16.06
N ASP A 603 0.52 14.81 15.12
CA ASP A 603 0.00 13.74 14.26
C ASP A 603 0.56 12.35 14.62
N ARG A 604 1.56 12.27 15.50
CA ARG A 604 2.28 11.02 15.84
C ARG A 604 1.40 9.89 16.38
N GLU A 605 0.38 10.20 17.18
CA GLU A 605 -0.50 9.19 17.82
C GLU A 605 -1.49 8.55 16.85
N LYS A 606 -1.78 9.23 15.72
CA LYS A 606 -2.69 8.74 14.67
C LYS A 606 -1.96 8.25 13.42
N SER A 607 -0.63 8.28 13.45
CA SER A 607 0.24 7.84 12.35
C SER A 607 0.74 6.41 12.61
N GLY A 608 1.17 5.72 11.55
CA GLY A 608 1.79 4.39 11.67
C GLY A 608 3.20 4.46 12.25
N VAL A 609 3.91 3.32 12.23
CA VAL A 609 5.32 3.23 12.67
C VAL A 609 6.29 3.97 11.74
N GLY A 610 5.89 4.19 10.49
CA GLY A 610 6.57 5.04 9.51
C GLY A 610 5.87 5.01 8.14
N ALA A 611 6.39 5.80 7.20
CA ALA A 611 5.94 5.89 5.82
C ALA A 611 6.99 6.59 4.94
N TYR A 612 6.93 6.40 3.64
CA TYR A 612 7.66 7.19 2.66
C TYR A 612 6.80 8.33 2.09
N ASN A 613 7.42 9.49 1.84
CA ASN A 613 6.79 10.61 1.16
C ASN A 613 7.73 11.20 0.09
N GLY A 614 7.34 11.10 -1.18
CA GLY A 614 8.13 11.60 -2.32
C GLY A 614 8.16 13.14 -2.47
N GLU A 615 7.23 13.86 -1.84
CA GLU A 615 7.12 15.32 -1.93
C GLU A 615 7.90 16.03 -0.82
N ARG A 616 8.19 15.33 0.28
CA ARG A 616 8.84 15.92 1.45
C ARG A 616 10.35 15.85 1.33
N GLN A 617 11.02 16.99 1.23
CA GLN A 617 12.47 17.11 1.38
C GLN A 617 12.82 17.49 2.82
N SER A 618 13.48 16.58 3.56
CA SER A 618 13.90 16.83 4.94
C SER A 618 15.38 17.18 5.12
N GLU A 619 16.22 16.82 4.14
CA GLU A 619 17.68 17.00 4.17
C GLU A 619 18.17 17.64 2.86
N ALA A 620 19.30 18.35 2.91
CA ALA A 620 19.91 18.94 1.72
C ALA A 620 20.33 17.85 0.71
N ASN A 621 20.17 18.11 -0.59
CA ASN A 621 20.52 17.18 -1.68
C ASN A 621 19.82 15.81 -1.61
N THR A 622 18.66 15.73 -0.97
CA THR A 622 17.80 14.54 -0.95
C THR A 622 16.47 14.83 -1.63
N PHE A 623 15.84 13.77 -2.13
CA PHE A 623 14.53 13.81 -2.79
C PHE A 623 13.61 12.83 -2.09
N GLY A 624 12.47 13.32 -1.63
CA GLY A 624 11.58 12.57 -0.75
C GLY A 624 12.21 12.26 0.61
N SER A 625 11.41 11.68 1.50
CA SER A 625 11.86 11.32 2.85
C SER A 625 11.23 10.04 3.34
N PHE A 626 12.04 9.21 4.00
CA PHE A 626 11.55 8.20 4.92
C PHE A 626 11.17 8.89 6.24
N ILE A 627 9.89 8.81 6.60
CA ILE A 627 9.30 9.31 7.83
C ILE A 627 9.14 8.15 8.81
N PHE A 628 9.77 8.20 9.99
CA PHE A 628 9.51 7.22 11.06
C PHE A 628 8.75 7.86 12.23
N ASN A 629 8.05 7.05 13.01
CA ASN A 629 7.40 7.53 14.22
C ASN A 629 8.41 7.56 15.38
N ALA A 630 8.73 8.76 15.84
CA ALA A 630 9.68 8.97 16.93
C ALA A 630 9.07 8.78 18.33
N ASP A 631 7.75 8.56 18.43
CA ASP A 631 7.10 8.33 19.71
C ASP A 631 7.44 6.94 20.27
N PRO A 632 8.01 6.82 21.48
CA PRO A 632 8.44 5.55 22.06
C PRO A 632 7.35 4.47 22.21
N TYR A 633 6.06 4.86 22.16
CA TYR A 633 4.93 3.93 22.25
C TYR A 633 4.29 3.60 20.90
N TYR A 634 4.63 4.33 19.84
CA TYR A 634 4.07 4.14 18.49
C TYR A 634 5.16 3.91 17.42
N GLY A 635 6.44 3.96 17.81
CA GLY A 635 7.58 3.70 16.95
C GLY A 635 7.89 2.21 16.79
N LEU A 636 8.65 1.91 15.75
CA LEU A 636 9.11 0.56 15.45
C LEU A 636 10.14 0.06 16.49
N PRO A 637 10.07 -1.20 16.95
CA PRO A 637 11.10 -1.76 17.81
C PRO A 637 12.44 -1.91 17.08
N LYS A 638 13.54 -1.78 17.85
CA LYS A 638 14.93 -1.85 17.39
C LYS A 638 15.26 -3.10 16.57
N TRP A 639 14.60 -4.23 16.85
CA TRP A 639 14.79 -5.49 16.14
C TRP A 639 14.08 -5.57 14.78
N SER A 640 13.28 -4.58 14.38
CA SER A 640 12.58 -4.57 13.08
C SER A 640 13.12 -3.53 12.09
N VAL A 641 14.07 -2.68 12.51
CA VAL A 641 14.61 -1.55 11.73
C VAL A 641 15.03 -1.95 10.32
N THR A 642 15.73 -3.08 10.14
CA THR A 642 16.25 -3.48 8.83
C THR A 642 15.12 -3.77 7.83
N SER A 643 14.08 -4.53 8.21
CA SER A 643 12.98 -4.87 7.29
C SER A 643 12.14 -3.65 6.94
N PHE A 644 11.72 -2.91 7.97
CA PHE A 644 10.84 -1.78 7.76
C PHE A 644 11.55 -0.62 7.03
N ALA A 645 12.80 -0.31 7.36
CA ALA A 645 13.54 0.70 6.62
C ALA A 645 13.81 0.25 5.17
N ASN A 646 14.00 -1.05 4.92
CA ASN A 646 14.12 -1.60 3.58
C ASN A 646 12.83 -1.39 2.75
N HIS A 647 11.66 -1.51 3.38
CA HIS A 647 10.34 -1.23 2.79
C HIS A 647 10.21 0.23 2.31
N GLU A 648 10.73 1.19 3.07
CA GLU A 648 10.54 2.63 2.81
C GLU A 648 11.70 3.27 1.99
N SER A 649 12.83 2.57 1.83
CA SER A 649 14.08 3.12 1.29
C SER A 649 14.39 2.67 -0.15
N VAL A 650 15.69 2.63 -0.53
CA VAL A 650 16.18 2.30 -1.87
C VAL A 650 15.70 0.95 -2.38
N MET A 651 15.48 0.00 -1.50
CA MET A 651 14.96 -1.29 -1.92
C MET A 651 13.44 -1.28 -2.06
N GLY A 652 12.71 -0.35 -1.46
CA GLY A 652 11.25 -0.30 -1.50
C GLY A 652 10.70 0.97 -2.18
N HIS A 653 9.84 1.70 -1.47
CA HIS A 653 9.03 2.79 -2.04
C HIS A 653 9.83 3.93 -2.67
N HIS A 654 10.93 4.36 -2.03
CA HIS A 654 11.74 5.47 -2.55
C HIS A 654 12.20 5.22 -3.99
N ASN A 655 12.81 4.06 -4.23
CA ASN A 655 13.28 3.73 -5.56
C ASN A 655 12.09 3.47 -6.50
N GLN A 656 11.05 2.77 -6.07
CA GLN A 656 9.88 2.50 -6.91
C GLN A 656 9.23 3.78 -7.47
N ILE A 657 9.08 4.81 -6.63
CA ILE A 657 8.49 6.09 -7.03
C ILE A 657 9.44 6.85 -7.97
N TYR A 658 10.69 7.07 -7.58
CA TYR A 658 11.61 7.86 -8.42
C TYR A 658 12.05 7.16 -9.70
N TYR A 659 12.04 5.82 -9.74
CA TYR A 659 12.32 5.09 -10.96
C TYR A 659 11.22 5.35 -11.99
N ALA A 660 9.95 5.32 -11.56
CA ALA A 660 8.82 5.66 -12.41
C ALA A 660 8.81 7.14 -12.83
N GLU A 661 9.34 8.06 -12.02
CA GLU A 661 9.48 9.47 -12.42
C GLU A 661 10.61 9.71 -13.43
N LYS A 662 11.78 9.08 -13.23
CA LYS A 662 13.00 9.37 -13.99
C LYS A 662 13.20 8.48 -15.21
N PHE A 663 12.72 7.25 -15.15
CA PHE A 663 13.09 6.20 -16.09
C PHE A 663 11.89 5.46 -16.71
N LEU A 664 10.69 6.05 -16.63
CA LEU A 664 9.51 5.50 -17.30
C LEU A 664 9.79 5.31 -18.80
N LYS A 665 9.53 4.09 -19.27
CA LYS A 665 9.84 3.72 -20.65
C LYS A 665 8.92 4.43 -21.65
N THR A 666 9.50 4.91 -22.74
CA THR A 666 8.79 5.56 -23.85
C THR A 666 9.04 4.81 -25.17
N ILE A 667 8.19 5.05 -26.16
CA ILE A 667 8.37 4.55 -27.53
C ILE A 667 8.45 5.75 -28.46
N ASN A 668 9.64 6.08 -28.97
CA ASN A 668 9.85 7.24 -29.84
C ASN A 668 9.27 8.55 -29.23
N GLY A 669 9.56 8.79 -27.94
CA GLY A 669 9.04 9.93 -27.19
C GLY A 669 7.55 9.87 -26.85
N GLN A 670 6.84 8.81 -27.23
CA GLN A 670 5.43 8.61 -26.87
C GLN A 670 5.32 7.94 -25.50
N THR A 671 4.34 8.38 -24.72
CA THR A 671 3.97 7.80 -23.43
C THR A 671 2.51 8.11 -23.12
N ILE A 672 1.86 7.23 -22.35
CA ILE A 672 0.57 7.53 -21.72
C ILE A 672 0.72 8.19 -20.34
N GLY A 673 1.96 8.37 -19.87
CA GLY A 673 2.29 8.87 -18.53
C GLY A 673 2.34 7.75 -17.48
N ASN A 674 2.74 8.11 -16.26
CA ASN A 674 2.67 7.22 -15.10
C ASN A 674 1.25 7.30 -14.50
N ILE A 675 0.29 6.65 -15.15
CA ILE A 675 -1.14 6.79 -14.83
C ILE A 675 -1.71 5.69 -13.94
N PHE A 676 -0.99 4.56 -13.81
CA PHE A 676 -1.45 3.44 -12.99
C PHE A 676 -0.98 3.64 -11.55
N ASN A 677 -1.86 3.35 -10.58
CA ASN A 677 -1.62 3.61 -9.17
C ASN A 677 -2.28 2.55 -8.28
N TYR A 678 -1.95 1.27 -8.51
CA TYR A 678 -2.55 0.17 -7.76
C TYR A 678 -1.76 -0.14 -6.48
N THR A 679 -2.49 -0.17 -5.35
CA THR A 679 -1.93 -0.55 -4.04
C THR A 679 -1.28 -1.94 -4.10
N SER A 680 -1.84 -2.89 -4.85
CA SER A 680 -1.26 -4.24 -5.00
C SER A 680 0.16 -4.20 -5.53
N TYR A 681 0.42 -3.41 -6.56
CA TYR A 681 1.76 -3.22 -7.11
C TYR A 681 2.67 -2.48 -6.13
N ILE A 682 2.21 -1.33 -5.60
CA ILE A 682 3.07 -0.41 -4.83
C ILE A 682 3.52 -1.05 -3.52
N GLU A 683 2.57 -1.60 -2.78
CA GLU A 683 2.86 -2.30 -1.52
C GLU A 683 3.48 -3.66 -1.76
N GLY A 684 3.03 -4.36 -2.81
CA GLY A 684 3.58 -5.65 -3.20
C GLY A 684 5.04 -5.59 -3.58
N TRP A 685 5.48 -4.51 -4.25
CA TRP A 685 6.88 -4.22 -4.52
C TRP A 685 7.68 -4.12 -3.22
N ALA A 686 7.23 -3.27 -2.29
CA ALA A 686 7.96 -3.06 -1.04
C ALA A 686 8.07 -4.36 -0.23
N LEU A 687 6.99 -5.16 -0.16
CA LEU A 687 7.02 -6.47 0.48
C LEU A 687 7.88 -7.51 -0.26
N PHE A 688 7.86 -7.52 -1.59
CA PHE A 688 8.75 -8.36 -2.41
C PHE A 688 10.21 -8.02 -2.08
N MET A 689 10.51 -6.73 -1.89
CA MET A 689 11.84 -6.27 -1.58
C MET A 689 12.25 -6.52 -0.13
N GLU A 690 11.32 -6.60 0.81
CA GLU A 690 11.56 -7.14 2.16
C GLU A 690 11.97 -8.62 2.12
N TRP A 691 11.25 -9.45 1.36
CA TRP A 691 11.69 -10.83 1.12
C TRP A 691 13.07 -10.86 0.46
N PHE A 692 13.27 -10.04 -0.58
CA PHE A 692 14.55 -9.99 -1.28
C PHE A 692 15.69 -9.53 -0.37
N GLY A 693 15.40 -8.79 0.71
CA GLY A 693 16.37 -8.50 1.77
C GLY A 693 16.98 -9.77 2.40
N ILE A 694 16.19 -10.84 2.53
CA ILE A 694 16.67 -12.16 2.98
C ILE A 694 17.62 -12.74 1.93
N GLU A 695 17.22 -12.78 0.67
CA GLU A 695 18.05 -13.30 -0.45
C GLU A 695 19.33 -12.48 -0.69
N ALA A 696 19.27 -11.17 -0.45
CA ALA A 696 20.39 -10.24 -0.54
C ALA A 696 21.40 -10.43 0.61
N GLY A 697 21.00 -11.15 1.67
CA GLY A 697 21.80 -11.42 2.85
C GLY A 697 21.80 -10.29 3.88
N LEU A 698 20.73 -9.48 3.95
CA LEU A 698 20.63 -8.40 4.93
C LEU A 698 20.58 -8.89 6.38
N TYR A 699 20.25 -10.16 6.60
CA TYR A 699 20.11 -10.76 7.93
C TYR A 699 21.05 -11.94 8.21
N GLY A 700 21.83 -12.40 7.23
CA GLY A 700 22.61 -13.63 7.34
C GLY A 700 23.00 -14.20 5.98
N GLU A 701 23.72 -15.32 5.94
CA GLU A 701 23.91 -16.10 4.73
C GLU A 701 22.58 -16.76 4.31
N PRO A 702 22.02 -16.45 3.13
CA PRO A 702 20.72 -16.96 2.72
C PRO A 702 20.72 -18.49 2.52
N ASP A 703 19.63 -19.17 2.90
CA ASP A 703 19.42 -20.57 2.53
C ASP A 703 18.74 -20.70 1.16
N PHE A 704 19.52 -20.59 0.09
CA PHE A 704 19.04 -20.70 -1.29
C PHE A 704 18.50 -22.10 -1.65
N GLU A 705 18.87 -23.15 -0.90
CA GLU A 705 18.46 -24.54 -1.17
C GLU A 705 17.13 -24.90 -0.52
N ASN A 706 16.69 -24.14 0.48
CA ASN A 706 15.37 -24.30 1.06
C ASN A 706 14.28 -24.03 0.03
N LYS A 707 13.10 -24.65 0.18
CA LYS A 707 11.95 -24.36 -0.67
C LYS A 707 11.10 -23.22 -0.12
N ASP A 708 11.22 -22.92 1.17
CA ASP A 708 10.59 -21.77 1.78
C ASP A 708 11.40 -20.50 1.49
N TYR A 709 10.74 -19.53 0.85
CA TYR A 709 11.31 -18.22 0.52
C TYR A 709 11.71 -17.41 1.75
N TYR A 710 11.06 -17.65 2.89
CA TYR A 710 11.34 -16.98 4.14
C TYR A 710 12.16 -17.84 5.09
N ALA A 711 12.76 -18.94 4.62
CA ALA A 711 13.58 -19.81 5.44
C ALA A 711 14.66 -19.04 6.20
N SER A 712 14.99 -19.55 7.40
CA SER A 712 16.07 -19.00 8.20
C SER A 712 17.37 -18.97 7.40
N PRO A 713 18.16 -17.88 7.46
CA PRO A 713 19.56 -17.90 7.05
C PRO A 713 20.30 -19.12 7.60
N LYS A 714 21.23 -19.66 6.81
CA LYS A 714 22.10 -20.78 7.22
C LYS A 714 23.11 -20.38 8.28
N ASP A 715 23.51 -19.12 8.25
CA ASP A 715 24.51 -18.55 9.14
C ASP A 715 24.14 -17.09 9.45
N PHE A 716 24.11 -16.74 10.73
CA PHE A 716 23.81 -15.38 11.20
C PHE A 716 25.06 -14.59 11.61
N THR A 717 26.26 -15.17 11.52
CA THR A 717 27.51 -14.54 11.96
C THR A 717 27.87 -13.30 11.15
N LYS A 718 27.39 -13.20 9.89
CA LYS A 718 27.60 -12.06 9.01
C LYS A 718 26.34 -11.70 8.26
N ALA A 719 26.08 -10.40 8.13
CA ALA A 719 24.97 -9.89 7.34
C ALA A 719 25.37 -8.61 6.61
N LYS A 720 24.60 -8.27 5.58
CA LYS A 720 24.74 -7.03 4.81
C LYS A 720 23.79 -5.92 5.28
N GLY A 721 23.00 -6.16 6.32
CA GLY A 721 22.14 -5.16 6.95
C GLY A 721 22.88 -4.28 7.94
N ILE A 722 22.25 -3.98 9.09
CA ILE A 722 22.79 -3.04 10.07
C ILE A 722 24.09 -3.49 10.75
N THR A 723 24.53 -4.73 10.59
CA THR A 723 25.83 -5.22 11.10
C THR A 723 26.90 -5.31 10.00
N SER A 724 26.64 -4.77 8.80
CA SER A 724 27.56 -4.90 7.64
C SER A 724 28.94 -4.29 7.85
N PHE A 725 29.12 -3.46 8.89
CA PHE A 725 30.42 -2.95 9.30
C PHE A 725 31.33 -4.02 9.93
N ILE A 726 30.80 -5.19 10.33
CA ILE A 726 31.58 -6.34 10.80
C ILE A 726 32.25 -7.03 9.60
N LYS A 727 33.56 -6.83 9.44
CA LYS A 727 34.40 -7.43 8.40
C LYS A 727 35.19 -8.62 8.92
N ALA A 728 35.51 -8.65 10.22
CA ALA A 728 36.25 -9.72 10.88
C ALA A 728 35.71 -11.12 10.51
N LYS A 729 36.59 -12.07 10.17
CA LYS A 729 36.22 -13.45 9.86
C LYS A 729 36.39 -14.38 11.06
N LYS A 730 37.28 -14.01 11.97
CA LYS A 730 37.57 -14.74 13.20
C LYS A 730 37.71 -13.75 14.36
N VAL A 731 37.70 -14.27 15.58
CA VAL A 731 37.76 -13.47 16.82
C VAL A 731 39.00 -12.57 16.84
N GLU A 732 40.16 -13.09 16.42
CA GLU A 732 41.42 -12.35 16.39
C GLU A 732 41.39 -11.11 15.49
N ASP A 733 40.61 -11.14 14.42
CA ASP A 733 40.51 -10.07 13.40
C ASP A 733 39.64 -8.89 13.86
N VAL A 734 38.83 -9.08 14.92
CA VAL A 734 37.91 -8.04 15.38
C VAL A 734 38.68 -6.80 15.81
N THR A 735 38.31 -5.68 15.22
CA THR A 735 38.89 -4.36 15.44
C THR A 735 38.24 -3.64 16.62
N LYS A 736 38.92 -2.61 17.13
CA LYS A 736 38.36 -1.74 18.17
C LYS A 736 37.14 -0.97 17.66
N ASP A 737 37.13 -0.60 16.38
CA ASP A 737 36.04 0.14 15.77
C ASP A 737 34.77 -0.72 15.63
N GLU A 738 34.90 -1.96 15.15
CA GLU A 738 33.78 -2.93 15.11
C GLU A 738 33.19 -3.16 16.51
N THR A 739 34.05 -3.30 17.52
CA THR A 739 33.63 -3.46 18.93
C THR A 739 32.88 -2.22 19.43
N LYS A 740 33.39 -1.02 19.13
CA LYS A 740 32.75 0.24 19.50
C LYS A 740 31.38 0.36 18.84
N GLN A 741 31.30 0.15 17.52
CA GLN A 741 30.04 0.24 16.77
C GLN A 741 29.00 -0.76 17.31
N MET A 742 29.38 -2.00 17.67
CA MET A 742 28.43 -2.95 18.27
C MET A 742 27.95 -2.56 19.67
N LYS A 743 28.82 -1.98 20.50
CA LYS A 743 28.43 -1.46 21.83
C LYS A 743 27.44 -0.29 21.73
N GLU A 744 27.55 0.50 20.68
CA GLU A 744 26.69 1.67 20.45
C GLU A 744 25.43 1.34 19.64
N LEU A 745 25.42 0.24 18.87
CA LEU A 745 24.34 -0.12 17.96
C LEU A 745 23.00 -0.26 18.72
N HIS A 746 22.05 0.62 18.37
CA HIS A 746 20.72 0.72 18.96
C HIS A 746 20.74 0.82 20.50
N GLY A 747 21.72 1.56 21.02
CA GLY A 747 21.92 1.75 22.46
C GLY A 747 22.53 0.54 23.18
N GLY A 748 23.22 -0.33 22.45
CA GLY A 748 23.93 -1.48 23.02
C GLY A 748 23.01 -2.60 23.50
N VAL A 749 21.73 -2.60 23.11
CA VAL A 749 20.75 -3.60 23.55
C VAL A 749 21.21 -5.03 23.23
N TYR A 750 21.76 -5.24 22.03
CA TYR A 750 22.25 -6.56 21.59
C TYR A 750 23.51 -7.00 22.35
N TRP A 751 24.41 -6.05 22.59
CA TRP A 751 25.61 -6.26 23.41
C TRP A 751 25.23 -6.72 24.82
N ASN A 752 24.26 -6.05 25.45
CA ASN A 752 23.84 -6.37 26.80
C ASN A 752 23.08 -7.71 26.87
N LEU A 753 22.17 -7.95 25.93
CA LEU A 753 21.32 -9.15 25.94
C LEU A 753 22.13 -10.45 25.73
N VAL A 754 23.14 -10.44 24.85
CA VAL A 754 23.91 -11.66 24.58
C VAL A 754 24.73 -12.13 25.78
N ALA A 755 25.04 -11.24 26.72
CA ALA A 755 25.75 -11.55 27.96
C ALA A 755 24.82 -11.62 29.20
N SER A 756 23.49 -11.63 29.01
CA SER A 756 22.51 -11.55 30.10
C SER A 756 22.41 -12.82 30.95
N VAL A 757 22.79 -13.97 30.39
CA VAL A 757 22.77 -15.27 31.10
C VAL A 757 24.20 -15.76 31.35
N LYS A 758 25.03 -15.85 30.31
CA LYS A 758 26.45 -16.24 30.43
C LYS A 758 27.36 -15.04 30.21
N LYS A 759 28.25 -14.76 31.17
CA LYS A 759 29.26 -13.70 31.05
C LYS A 759 30.25 -14.03 29.93
N ILE A 760 30.55 -13.06 29.08
CA ILE A 760 31.56 -13.16 28.01
C ILE A 760 32.73 -12.25 28.39
N ASN A 761 33.91 -12.82 28.63
CA ASN A 761 35.09 -12.06 29.09
C ASN A 761 35.94 -11.51 27.93
N ASN A 762 35.90 -12.17 26.76
CA ASN A 762 36.63 -11.72 25.58
C ASN A 762 35.77 -10.75 24.78
N GLU A 763 36.14 -9.46 24.78
CA GLU A 763 35.36 -8.43 24.07
C GLU A 763 35.23 -8.72 22.57
N LYS A 764 36.25 -9.29 21.92
CA LYS A 764 36.20 -9.61 20.50
C LYS A 764 35.19 -10.72 20.20
N GLU A 765 35.13 -11.73 21.06
CA GLU A 765 34.12 -12.80 20.98
C GLU A 765 32.72 -12.24 21.24
N HIS A 766 32.59 -11.34 22.23
CA HIS A 766 31.34 -10.66 22.55
C HIS A 766 30.83 -9.84 21.35
N THR A 767 31.71 -9.11 20.66
CA THR A 767 31.37 -8.38 19.43
C THR A 767 30.71 -9.28 18.39
N LEU A 768 31.31 -10.45 18.09
CA LEU A 768 30.77 -11.37 17.08
C LEU A 768 29.43 -11.98 17.52
N LYS A 769 29.31 -12.40 18.78
CA LYS A 769 28.06 -12.93 19.34
C LYS A 769 26.94 -11.89 19.39
N ALA A 770 27.26 -10.63 19.71
CA ALA A 770 26.31 -9.53 19.68
C ALA A 770 25.83 -9.23 18.24
N ALA A 771 26.74 -9.31 17.25
CA ALA A 771 26.39 -9.16 15.84
C ALA A 771 25.48 -10.31 15.37
N GLU A 772 25.79 -11.55 15.75
CA GLU A 772 24.96 -12.72 15.46
C GLU A 772 23.57 -12.59 16.08
N LEU A 773 23.46 -12.20 17.36
CA LEU A 773 22.19 -11.92 18.01
C LEU A 773 21.41 -10.84 17.26
N THR A 774 22.08 -9.75 16.89
CA THR A 774 21.46 -8.65 16.13
C THR A 774 20.85 -9.20 14.85
N ASN A 775 21.60 -9.99 14.09
CA ASN A 775 21.18 -10.54 12.80
C ASN A 775 19.97 -11.48 12.94
N ILE A 776 19.96 -12.36 13.94
CA ILE A 776 18.80 -13.23 14.22
C ILE A 776 17.57 -12.40 14.57
N LEU A 777 17.72 -11.36 15.41
CA LEU A 777 16.60 -10.52 15.82
C LEU A 777 16.08 -9.64 14.67
N GLN A 778 16.95 -9.13 13.79
CA GLN A 778 16.54 -8.41 12.58
C GLN A 778 15.78 -9.32 11.61
N TYR A 779 16.22 -10.58 11.46
CA TYR A 779 15.47 -11.59 10.68
C TYR A 779 14.10 -11.89 11.31
N TYR A 780 14.04 -12.01 12.64
CA TYR A 780 12.77 -12.13 13.35
C TYR A 780 11.85 -10.93 13.07
N GLY A 781 12.42 -9.73 12.99
CA GLY A 781 11.73 -8.52 12.54
C GLY A 781 11.13 -8.67 11.15
N ALA A 782 11.92 -9.13 10.17
CA ALA A 782 11.44 -9.38 8.82
C ALA A 782 10.30 -10.40 8.77
N LEU A 783 10.38 -11.48 9.55
CA LEU A 783 9.29 -12.44 9.69
C LEU A 783 8.03 -11.78 10.29
N ASN A 784 8.17 -10.97 11.33
CA ASN A 784 7.03 -10.29 11.96
C ASN A 784 6.35 -9.29 11.02
N GLU A 785 7.13 -8.52 10.25
CA GLU A 785 6.58 -7.60 9.25
C GLU A 785 5.86 -8.35 8.12
N ALA A 786 6.45 -9.43 7.62
CA ALA A 786 5.82 -10.30 6.63
C ALA A 786 4.54 -10.95 7.20
N GLN A 787 4.57 -11.38 8.46
CA GLN A 787 3.49 -12.07 9.14
C GLN A 787 2.24 -11.21 9.27
N LEU A 788 2.39 -9.92 9.57
CA LEU A 788 1.26 -8.97 9.57
C LEU A 788 0.52 -9.00 8.22
N ARG A 789 1.24 -9.00 7.10
CA ARG A 789 0.64 -8.98 5.76
C ARG A 789 0.15 -10.35 5.29
N ASN A 790 0.77 -11.44 5.75
CA ASN A 790 0.27 -12.81 5.58
C ASN A 790 -1.12 -12.98 6.21
N MET A 791 -1.26 -12.56 7.47
CA MET A 791 -2.53 -12.66 8.19
C MET A 791 -3.63 -11.80 7.55
N ARG A 792 -3.31 -10.60 7.04
CA ARG A 792 -4.29 -9.70 6.39
C ARG A 792 -5.13 -10.39 5.32
N ARG A 793 -4.51 -11.19 4.45
CA ARG A 793 -5.23 -11.92 3.38
C ARG A 793 -6.28 -12.87 3.93
N ALA A 794 -5.92 -13.67 4.92
CA ALA A 794 -6.83 -14.64 5.53
C ALA A 794 -7.91 -13.93 6.35
N VAL A 795 -7.54 -12.90 7.10
CA VAL A 795 -8.46 -12.17 7.99
C VAL A 795 -9.51 -11.37 7.20
N ASP A 796 -9.11 -10.65 6.15
CA ASP A 796 -10.01 -9.83 5.35
C ASP A 796 -11.03 -10.70 4.59
N THR A 797 -10.55 -11.76 3.96
CA THR A 797 -11.41 -12.73 3.26
C THR A 797 -12.28 -13.54 4.24
N ALA A 798 -11.83 -13.80 5.47
CA ALA A 798 -12.68 -14.40 6.49
C ALA A 798 -13.83 -13.47 6.92
N TYR A 799 -13.57 -12.17 7.04
CA TYR A 799 -14.60 -11.17 7.34
C TYR A 799 -15.61 -10.99 6.21
N HIS A 800 -15.13 -10.89 4.97
CA HIS A 800 -15.91 -10.33 3.87
C HIS A 800 -16.18 -11.30 2.72
N GLY A 801 -15.33 -12.32 2.56
CA GLY A 801 -15.38 -13.29 1.48
C GLY A 801 -16.14 -14.55 1.82
N ASN A 802 -16.45 -15.32 0.79
CA ASN A 802 -17.01 -16.65 0.95
C ASN A 802 -15.88 -17.67 1.11
N VAL A 803 -15.59 -18.03 2.35
CA VAL A 803 -14.51 -18.97 2.71
C VAL A 803 -15.03 -20.11 3.59
N LYS A 804 -14.31 -21.23 3.57
CA LYS A 804 -14.54 -22.34 4.51
C LYS A 804 -14.18 -21.93 5.95
N GLY A 805 -13.09 -21.18 6.10
CA GLY A 805 -12.49 -20.86 7.40
C GLY A 805 -11.79 -22.05 8.04
N GLU A 806 -11.03 -21.76 9.10
CA GLU A 806 -10.28 -22.74 9.90
C GLU A 806 -10.68 -22.65 11.37
N ALA A 807 -10.26 -23.62 12.19
CA ALA A 807 -10.66 -23.69 13.60
C ALA A 807 -10.24 -22.44 14.42
N ASP A 808 -9.08 -21.87 14.12
CA ASP A 808 -8.53 -20.68 14.77
C ASP A 808 -8.76 -19.38 13.98
N LEU A 809 -9.34 -19.47 12.77
CA LEU A 809 -9.82 -18.35 11.97
C LEU A 809 -11.10 -18.75 11.21
N PRO A 810 -12.25 -18.77 11.91
CA PRO A 810 -13.49 -19.25 11.32
C PRO A 810 -14.06 -18.25 10.31
N LYS A 811 -14.89 -18.73 9.38
CA LYS A 811 -15.66 -17.85 8.47
C LYS A 811 -16.60 -16.92 9.24
N ASN A 812 -16.86 -15.73 8.70
CA ASN A 812 -17.66 -14.68 9.34
C ASN A 812 -17.24 -14.47 10.83
N PRO A 813 -15.95 -14.25 11.10
CA PRO A 813 -15.42 -14.15 12.44
C PRO A 813 -15.94 -12.90 13.15
N SER A 814 -15.84 -12.92 14.47
CA SER A 814 -15.97 -11.72 15.28
C SER A 814 -14.67 -10.92 15.34
N ILE A 815 -14.72 -9.67 15.82
CA ILE A 815 -13.50 -8.87 16.07
C ILE A 815 -12.60 -9.60 17.07
N SER A 816 -13.18 -10.23 18.10
CA SER A 816 -12.44 -11.03 19.08
C SER A 816 -11.72 -12.22 18.45
N ASP A 817 -12.36 -12.96 17.53
CA ASP A 817 -11.73 -14.09 16.83
C ASP A 817 -10.50 -13.63 16.05
N ILE A 818 -10.62 -12.51 15.31
CA ILE A 818 -9.50 -11.92 14.58
C ILE A 818 -8.37 -11.52 15.52
N ARG A 819 -8.67 -10.86 16.64
CA ARG A 819 -7.64 -10.46 17.60
C ARG A 819 -6.91 -11.66 18.18
N ASN A 820 -7.62 -12.74 18.47
CA ASN A 820 -7.01 -13.99 18.93
C ASN A 820 -6.10 -14.59 17.86
N PHE A 821 -6.53 -14.62 16.60
CA PHE A 821 -5.71 -15.07 15.49
C PHE A 821 -4.44 -14.22 15.35
N LEU A 822 -4.54 -12.90 15.30
CA LEU A 822 -3.38 -12.00 15.19
C LEU A 822 -2.40 -12.19 16.36
N LYS A 823 -2.92 -12.28 17.58
CA LYS A 823 -2.12 -12.46 18.80
C LYS A 823 -1.37 -13.78 18.82
N ASN A 824 -2.03 -14.87 18.46
CA ASN A 824 -1.43 -16.21 18.53
C ASN A 824 -0.43 -16.45 17.40
N ASN A 825 -0.48 -15.66 16.33
CA ASN A 825 0.32 -15.88 15.14
C ASN A 825 1.34 -14.75 14.89
N SER A 826 1.61 -13.80 15.80
CA SER A 826 2.59 -12.72 15.58
C SER A 826 3.18 -12.11 16.87
N ALA A 827 4.18 -11.25 16.73
CA ALA A 827 4.76 -10.44 17.81
C ALA A 827 4.15 -9.02 17.89
N LEU A 828 3.03 -8.78 17.22
CA LEU A 828 2.36 -7.48 17.16
C LEU A 828 1.96 -6.97 18.55
N GLY A 829 2.04 -5.66 18.75
CA GLY A 829 1.57 -5.01 19.95
C GLY A 829 0.04 -5.08 20.08
N ILE A 830 -0.48 -4.97 21.32
CA ILE A 830 -1.93 -4.97 21.56
C ILE A 830 -2.64 -3.79 20.87
N GLY A 831 -1.95 -2.65 20.73
CA GLY A 831 -2.44 -1.48 20.00
C GLY A 831 -2.65 -1.79 18.52
N ASP A 832 -1.64 -2.39 17.87
CA ASP A 832 -1.70 -2.79 16.46
C ASP A 832 -2.84 -3.78 16.22
N ILE A 833 -2.93 -4.84 17.02
CA ILE A 833 -3.99 -5.85 16.92
C ILE A 833 -5.38 -5.22 17.04
N THR A 834 -5.55 -4.28 17.97
CA THR A 834 -6.81 -3.57 18.22
C THR A 834 -7.19 -2.69 17.02
N ALA A 835 -6.25 -1.90 16.50
CA ALA A 835 -6.48 -1.00 15.38
C ALA A 835 -6.73 -1.76 14.08
N GLU A 836 -5.89 -2.74 13.77
CA GLU A 836 -5.92 -3.50 12.52
C GLU A 836 -7.16 -4.40 12.42
N SER A 837 -7.56 -5.09 13.49
CA SER A 837 -8.78 -5.91 13.50
C SER A 837 -10.05 -5.12 13.15
N LYS A 838 -10.10 -3.83 13.51
CA LYS A 838 -11.18 -2.91 13.16
C LYS A 838 -11.00 -2.33 11.76
N ARG A 839 -9.77 -1.98 11.37
CA ARG A 839 -9.47 -1.49 10.03
C ARG A 839 -9.95 -2.48 8.96
N TYR A 840 -9.61 -3.76 9.11
CA TYR A 840 -9.97 -4.78 8.12
C TYR A 840 -11.49 -4.89 7.95
N LEU A 841 -12.25 -4.85 9.05
CA LEU A 841 -13.71 -4.83 9.01
C LEU A 841 -14.30 -3.61 8.29
N ASN A 842 -13.72 -2.42 8.49
CA ASN A 842 -14.28 -1.17 7.97
C ASN A 842 -13.74 -0.81 6.57
N LEU A 843 -12.68 -1.45 6.10
CA LEU A 843 -12.04 -1.18 4.81
C LEU A 843 -11.83 -2.49 4.03
N PRO A 844 -12.93 -3.10 3.53
CA PRO A 844 -12.88 -4.41 2.90
C PRO A 844 -11.91 -4.45 1.72
N GLY A 845 -11.13 -5.53 1.60
CA GLY A 845 -10.25 -5.84 0.47
C GLY A 845 -8.91 -5.14 0.47
N GLN A 846 -8.81 -3.89 0.97
CA GLN A 846 -7.59 -3.09 0.88
C GLN A 846 -6.36 -3.80 1.50
N SER A 847 -6.57 -4.55 2.58
CA SER A 847 -5.50 -5.24 3.28
C SER A 847 -4.95 -6.46 2.51
N THR A 848 -5.71 -6.98 1.53
CA THR A 848 -5.30 -8.09 0.66
C THR A 848 -4.31 -7.67 -0.42
N SER A 849 -4.31 -6.39 -0.81
CA SER A 849 -3.47 -5.82 -1.87
C SER A 849 -1.99 -6.08 -1.65
N TYR A 850 -1.51 -5.84 -0.44
CA TYR A 850 -0.09 -5.90 -0.06
C TYR A 850 0.56 -7.22 -0.49
N ASN A 851 0.06 -8.35 0.03
CA ASN A 851 0.63 -9.65 -0.29
C ASN A 851 0.29 -10.12 -1.71
N ALA A 852 -0.78 -9.62 -2.34
CA ALA A 852 -1.10 -10.02 -3.72
C ALA A 852 0.04 -9.65 -4.68
N GLY A 853 0.56 -8.42 -4.60
CA GLY A 853 1.69 -8.06 -5.46
C GLY A 853 2.97 -8.77 -5.10
N LYS A 854 3.23 -8.97 -3.80
CA LYS A 854 4.38 -9.76 -3.34
C LYS A 854 4.38 -11.17 -3.92
N GLU A 855 3.27 -11.89 -3.77
CA GLU A 855 3.12 -13.26 -4.26
C GLU A 855 3.27 -13.33 -5.78
N GLU A 856 2.66 -12.40 -6.52
CA GLU A 856 2.80 -12.39 -7.97
C GLU A 856 4.24 -12.08 -8.40
N MET A 857 4.91 -11.09 -7.80
CA MET A 857 6.31 -10.78 -8.10
C MET A 857 7.26 -11.92 -7.72
N LEU A 858 6.99 -12.64 -6.62
CA LEU A 858 7.71 -13.88 -6.27
C LEU A 858 7.49 -14.96 -7.33
N ASN A 859 6.25 -15.19 -7.76
CA ASN A 859 5.92 -16.14 -8.81
C ASN A 859 6.63 -15.81 -10.13
N LEU A 860 6.67 -14.52 -10.50
CA LEU A 860 7.35 -14.03 -11.69
C LEU A 860 8.87 -14.20 -11.58
N TYR A 861 9.47 -13.82 -10.45
CA TYR A 861 10.87 -14.07 -10.15
C TYR A 861 11.21 -15.55 -10.35
N ASP A 862 10.36 -16.42 -9.81
CA ASP A 862 10.57 -17.86 -9.86
C ASP A 862 10.44 -18.43 -11.28
N LYS A 863 9.44 -17.96 -12.02
CA LYS A 863 9.21 -18.35 -13.41
C LYS A 863 10.38 -17.92 -14.31
N VAL A 864 10.87 -16.69 -14.13
CA VAL A 864 11.99 -16.12 -14.89
C VAL A 864 13.31 -16.84 -14.59
N ARG A 865 13.67 -17.03 -13.31
CA ARG A 865 14.93 -17.74 -13.01
C ARG A 865 14.91 -19.18 -13.52
N LYS A 866 13.76 -19.87 -13.43
CA LYS A 866 13.60 -21.25 -13.89
C LYS A 866 13.70 -21.36 -15.41
N SER A 867 13.13 -20.42 -16.17
CA SER A 867 13.27 -20.43 -17.63
C SER A 867 14.72 -20.23 -18.09
N LYS A 868 15.53 -19.52 -17.29
CA LYS A 868 16.98 -19.35 -17.49
C LYS A 868 17.81 -20.53 -16.93
N ASN A 869 17.19 -21.57 -16.36
CA ASN A 869 17.85 -22.68 -15.65
C ASN A 869 18.77 -22.23 -14.51
N LEU A 870 18.40 -21.17 -13.79
CA LEU A 870 19.19 -20.62 -12.69
C LEU A 870 18.62 -21.01 -11.32
N SER A 871 19.52 -21.35 -10.40
CA SER A 871 19.20 -21.43 -8.97
C SER A 871 18.85 -20.02 -8.43
N ARG A 872 18.23 -19.94 -7.24
CA ARG A 872 18.04 -18.64 -6.57
C ARG A 872 19.38 -17.93 -6.36
N LYS A 873 20.38 -18.68 -5.88
CA LYS A 873 21.74 -18.19 -5.67
C LYS A 873 22.35 -17.59 -6.93
N ASP A 874 22.29 -18.29 -8.05
CA ASP A 874 22.89 -17.82 -9.31
C ASP A 874 22.16 -16.60 -9.87
N PHE A 875 20.83 -16.56 -9.71
CA PHE A 875 20.02 -15.43 -10.15
C PHE A 875 20.32 -14.15 -9.36
N VAL A 876 20.53 -14.27 -8.04
CA VAL A 876 20.81 -13.13 -7.15
C VAL A 876 22.29 -12.73 -7.18
N SER A 877 23.20 -13.70 -7.20
CA SER A 877 24.65 -13.45 -7.16
C SER A 877 25.16 -12.86 -8.48
N ASN A 878 24.60 -13.29 -9.62
CA ASN A 878 24.83 -12.60 -10.88
C ASN A 878 23.89 -11.39 -10.97
N LYS A 879 24.41 -10.24 -10.54
CA LYS A 879 23.63 -9.00 -10.43
C LYS A 879 22.94 -8.59 -11.74
N GLU A 880 23.43 -9.00 -12.91
CA GLU A 880 22.78 -8.64 -14.19
C GLU A 880 21.41 -9.32 -14.36
N ASN A 881 21.23 -10.55 -13.85
CA ASN A 881 19.93 -11.22 -13.93
C ASN A 881 18.87 -10.53 -13.07
N ILE A 882 19.20 -10.26 -11.81
CA ILE A 882 18.28 -9.58 -10.89
C ILE A 882 18.06 -8.11 -11.31
N LYS A 883 19.09 -7.40 -11.80
CA LYS A 883 18.93 -6.04 -12.35
C LYS A 883 17.96 -5.99 -13.52
N GLU A 884 18.06 -6.95 -14.44
CA GLU A 884 17.13 -7.06 -15.58
C GLU A 884 15.69 -7.23 -15.09
N PHE A 885 15.47 -8.14 -14.14
CA PHE A 885 14.16 -8.40 -13.55
C PHE A 885 13.59 -7.17 -12.83
N LEU A 886 14.35 -6.58 -11.90
CA LEU A 886 13.90 -5.41 -11.12
C LEU A 886 13.67 -4.18 -12.02
N ASN A 887 14.49 -3.98 -13.07
CA ASN A 887 14.27 -2.90 -14.03
C ASN A 887 12.96 -3.05 -14.79
N LEU A 888 12.62 -4.27 -15.24
CA LEU A 888 11.37 -4.52 -15.93
C LEU A 888 10.16 -4.20 -15.05
N MET A 889 10.23 -4.57 -13.77
CA MET A 889 9.17 -4.26 -12.81
C MET A 889 8.96 -2.75 -12.72
N LEU A 890 10.05 -1.99 -12.55
CA LEU A 890 9.98 -0.55 -12.26
C LEU A 890 9.76 0.36 -13.48
N GLU A 891 10.31 0.04 -14.66
CA GLU A 891 10.32 0.96 -15.81
C GLU A 891 8.96 1.16 -16.50
N THR A 892 7.94 0.42 -16.07
CA THR A 892 6.59 0.44 -16.64
C THR A 892 5.52 1.06 -15.71
N GLY A 893 5.93 1.53 -14.51
CA GLY A 893 5.02 2.14 -13.53
C GLY A 893 4.19 1.11 -12.76
N ALA A 894 3.26 1.59 -11.92
CA ALA A 894 2.52 0.74 -11.00
C ALA A 894 1.32 0.00 -11.64
N LEU A 895 1.64 -0.90 -12.57
CA LEU A 895 0.68 -1.69 -13.34
C LEU A 895 -0.23 -2.58 -12.47
N PRO A 896 -1.45 -2.88 -12.93
CA PRO A 896 -2.18 -4.06 -12.46
C PRO A 896 -1.33 -5.33 -12.61
N LEU A 897 -1.41 -6.25 -11.64
CA LEU A 897 -0.54 -7.42 -11.60
C LEU A 897 -0.68 -8.35 -12.82
N ASP A 898 -1.89 -8.55 -13.36
CA ASP A 898 -2.08 -9.33 -14.59
C ASP A 898 -1.36 -8.70 -15.81
N ALA A 899 -1.29 -7.37 -15.87
CA ALA A 899 -0.53 -6.68 -16.91
C ALA A 899 0.98 -6.81 -16.67
N LEU A 900 1.43 -6.70 -15.41
CA LEU A 900 2.83 -6.93 -15.02
C LEU A 900 3.30 -8.35 -15.39
N LYS A 901 2.44 -9.34 -15.19
CA LYS A 901 2.66 -10.73 -15.60
C LYS A 901 2.80 -10.86 -17.10
N GLU A 902 1.85 -10.32 -17.88
CA GLU A 902 1.88 -10.41 -19.35
C GLU A 902 3.17 -9.80 -19.93
N ILE A 903 3.60 -8.64 -19.41
CA ILE A 903 4.83 -8.00 -19.91
C ILE A 903 6.09 -8.76 -19.50
N THR A 904 6.08 -9.43 -18.35
CA THR A 904 7.19 -10.27 -17.90
C THR A 904 7.32 -11.50 -18.77
N GLU A 905 6.21 -12.18 -19.03
CA GLU A 905 6.17 -13.33 -19.93
C GLU A 905 6.61 -12.95 -21.34
N LEU A 906 6.19 -11.78 -21.83
CA LEU A 906 6.63 -11.27 -23.13
C LEU A 906 8.13 -10.94 -23.17
N HIS A 907 8.68 -10.27 -22.13
CA HIS A 907 10.10 -9.89 -22.08
C HIS A 907 11.02 -11.11 -22.07
N TYR A 908 10.65 -12.15 -21.32
CA TYR A 908 11.45 -13.36 -21.14
C TYR A 908 11.06 -14.51 -22.08
N ASN A 909 10.11 -14.31 -23.00
CA ASN A 909 9.57 -15.32 -23.92
C ASN A 909 9.10 -16.60 -23.20
N LEU A 910 8.25 -16.44 -22.19
CA LEU A 910 7.75 -17.51 -21.31
C LEU A 910 6.47 -18.20 -21.78
#